data_AF-A0A2M7RWM0-F1
#
_entry.id   AF-A0A2M7RWM0-F1
#
_cell.length_a   1.000
_cell.length_b   1.000
_cell.length_c   1.000
_cell.angle_alpha   90.00
_cell.angle_beta   90.00
_cell.angle_gamma   90.00
#
_symmetry.space_group_name_H-M   'P 1'
#
loop_
_entity.id
_entity.type
_entity.pdbx_description
1 polymer ?
#
loop_
_entity_poly.entity_id
_entity_poly.type
_entity_poly.pdbx_seq_one_letter_code
_entity_poly.pdbx_strand_id
1 'polypeptide(L)'
;PSNVQSGFEYDPETGTYNYYEKMGDRDFRPPTYMTFDEYLEYDSKKSLQEYWKQKTEADAMDQTKGFRPTLNVKGKAFDRIFGGNEISIVPQGSAELSFGINRSTRDNPVLPANQRSLTTFDFNQQIQLNVVGNIGTKMKLSFNYNTEATFDFENRMKLEYTIDEGSEDEIIQNIEAGNVALPLKGSLITGSQTLFGIKTELKFGRMYITSVLSQEKGERKEISVQGGAQIQKFEREASDYEENRHFFLSQFFRDTYETSLANLPVISSRATITKVEVWVSNVNSAFIDNRNIIGFMDLGEATNDNIYNNTLVFDANTTPTFDFPDNEANTLYPNLTGASTYDTAAIRGFVSSSQELEQIGYSNGIDFEKYENARLLKPNEFNLNAQLGYISLNSAMNADDILAVAFQYTLNGQVYQVGEFSTDGVPGQNALFVKLLRGTTINTQLPTWDLMMKNVYSLGAFNVSKEDFFFNLFYLNPATGVEIPFLPEGEPNGIPLVQVMNLDRLNNLNQDSPDGVFDFIEGVTIDSRTGRVFFPVLEPFGSHLRSKFTNPQLANKFAFDTLYVTTQQLAKQDAVKNRYRIKGQYASSTSSDISLNAMNVPQGSVVVTAGGATLTENVDYTVDYNLGRVKIINEGILTSGTPIKISLESQSLFNIQTKTLMGSRFDYKFNDDLNLGGTIMRLSERPLTRKVNIGDEPINNTIWGLDATYTKETPFITRALDKLPLYSTKAKSSITFEGEFAHIIPGNPGAI
;
A
#
# COMPACT_ATOMS: atom_id res chain seq x y z
N PRO A 1 33.50 52.13 35.54
CA PRO A 1 34.91 52.56 35.72
C PRO A 1 35.79 51.33 35.95
N SER A 2 36.92 51.19 35.25
CA SER A 2 37.79 49.99 35.35
C SER A 2 38.48 49.82 36.72
N ASN A 3 38.33 50.81 37.61
CA ASN A 3 38.92 50.89 38.94
C ASN A 3 37.91 50.65 40.09
N VAL A 4 36.69 50.18 39.79
CA VAL A 4 35.70 49.77 40.80
C VAL A 4 35.57 48.25 40.75
N GLN A 5 35.78 47.58 41.89
CA GLN A 5 35.57 46.14 42.06
C GLN A 5 34.24 45.91 42.77
N SER A 6 33.40 45.02 42.26
CA SER A 6 32.15 44.64 42.90
C SER A 6 32.07 43.15 43.19
N GLY A 7 31.29 42.78 44.20
CA GLY A 7 31.14 41.40 44.66
C GLY A 7 30.05 41.25 45.71
N PHE A 8 29.86 40.02 46.18
CA PHE A 8 28.93 39.68 47.26
C PHE A 8 29.70 39.13 48.46
N GLU A 9 29.31 39.56 49.64
CA GLU A 9 29.80 39.04 50.92
C GLU A 9 28.61 38.56 51.75
N TYR A 10 28.67 37.31 52.24
CA TYR A 10 27.61 36.74 53.07
C TYR A 10 27.79 37.19 54.52
N ASP A 11 26.75 37.76 55.12
CA ASP A 11 26.71 38.11 56.53
C ASP A 11 25.98 37.01 57.34
N PRO A 12 26.70 36.22 58.16
CA PRO A 12 26.12 35.13 58.93
C PRO A 12 25.28 35.59 60.12
N GLU A 13 25.36 36.86 60.57
CA GLU A 13 24.53 37.36 61.67
C GLU A 13 23.14 37.78 61.20
N THR A 14 23.06 38.41 60.03
CA THR A 14 21.79 38.90 59.45
C THR A 14 21.19 37.94 58.41
N GLY A 15 21.96 36.95 57.94
CA GLY A 15 21.54 36.00 56.92
C GLY A 15 21.38 36.60 55.51
N THR A 16 21.96 37.78 55.28
CA THR A 16 21.86 38.53 54.02
C THR A 16 23.13 38.46 53.19
N TYR A 17 22.99 38.65 51.87
CA TYR A 17 24.09 38.76 50.91
C TYR A 17 24.28 40.24 50.56
N ASN A 18 25.47 40.75 50.85
CA ASN A 18 25.78 42.17 50.74
C ASN A 18 26.52 42.43 49.44
N TYR A 19 25.87 43.12 48.51
CA TYR A 19 26.50 43.59 47.28
C TYR A 19 27.32 44.84 47.57
N TYR A 20 28.65 44.77 47.38
CA TYR A 20 29.57 45.89 47.58
C TYR A 20 30.16 46.36 46.25
N GLU A 21 30.43 47.66 46.15
CA GLU A 21 31.21 48.27 45.06
C GLU A 21 32.34 49.09 45.71
N LYS A 22 33.59 48.65 45.59
CA LYS A 22 34.76 49.27 46.23
C LYS A 22 35.69 49.90 45.19
N MET A 23 36.22 51.09 45.51
CA MET A 23 37.29 51.76 44.76
C MET A 23 38.51 51.86 45.67
N GLY A 24 39.43 50.90 45.58
CA GLY A 24 40.44 50.67 46.60
C GLY A 24 39.80 50.15 47.90
N ASP A 25 40.16 50.74 49.05
CA ASP A 25 39.61 50.35 50.36
C ASP A 25 38.35 51.13 50.77
N ARG A 26 37.79 51.96 49.87
CA ARG A 26 36.58 52.75 50.15
C ARG A 26 35.41 52.24 49.33
N ASP A 27 34.26 52.13 49.99
CA ASP A 27 33.00 51.85 49.31
C ASP A 27 32.66 53.02 48.38
N PHE A 28 32.55 52.70 47.10
CA PHE A 28 32.16 53.63 46.04
C PHE A 28 30.69 54.04 46.20
N ARG A 29 29.85 53.14 46.73
CA ARG A 29 28.43 53.33 47.07
C ARG A 29 28.05 52.51 48.31
N PRO A 30 26.98 52.88 49.04
CA PRO A 30 26.49 52.07 50.15
C PRO A 30 26.16 50.64 49.67
N PRO A 31 26.51 49.60 50.45
CA PRO A 31 26.20 48.23 50.09
C PRO A 31 24.69 48.00 50.05
N THR A 32 24.26 47.17 49.11
CA THR A 32 22.85 46.74 49.00
C THR A 32 22.71 45.37 49.64
N TYR A 33 21.75 45.23 50.55
CA TYR A 33 21.48 44.00 51.29
C TYR A 33 20.39 43.22 50.55
N MET A 34 20.66 41.96 50.24
CA MET A 34 19.71 41.04 49.62
C MET A 34 19.45 39.87 50.56
N THR A 35 18.22 39.41 50.66
CA THR A 35 17.92 38.10 51.25
C THR A 35 18.49 36.98 50.37
N PHE A 36 18.56 35.75 50.89
CA PHE A 36 19.02 34.60 50.10
C PHE A 36 18.18 34.39 48.83
N ASP A 37 16.85 34.53 48.93
CA ASP A 37 15.95 34.36 47.79
C ASP A 37 16.16 35.45 46.73
N GLU A 38 16.36 36.71 47.16
CA GLU A 38 16.67 37.83 46.25
C GLU A 38 18.04 37.68 45.58
N TYR A 39 19.04 37.17 46.30
CA TYR A 39 20.35 36.84 45.73
C TYR A 39 20.24 35.72 44.68
N LEU A 40 19.47 34.67 44.97
CA LEU A 40 19.23 33.56 44.05
C LEU A 40 18.54 34.04 42.76
N GLU A 41 17.54 34.93 42.90
CA GLU A 41 16.84 35.52 41.76
C GLU A 41 17.76 36.46 40.95
N TYR A 42 18.60 37.26 41.63
CA TYR A 42 19.61 38.10 41.00
C TYR A 42 20.63 37.27 40.21
N ASP A 43 21.19 36.23 40.82
CA ASP A 43 22.18 35.36 40.19
C ASP A 43 21.59 34.58 39.00
N SER A 44 20.35 34.11 39.13
CA SER A 44 19.62 33.48 38.02
C SER A 44 19.37 34.45 36.86
N LYS A 45 18.93 35.68 37.13
CA LYS A 45 18.75 36.72 36.10
C LYS A 45 20.07 37.11 35.43
N LYS A 46 21.15 37.25 36.21
CA LYS A 46 22.48 37.62 35.72
C LYS A 46 23.08 36.50 34.87
N SER A 47 23.03 35.25 35.33
CA SER A 47 23.51 34.09 34.57
C SER A 47 22.73 33.90 33.27
N LEU A 48 21.40 34.12 33.28
CA LEU A 48 20.59 34.11 32.06
C LEU A 48 21.02 35.23 31.09
N GLN A 49 21.25 36.46 31.58
CA GLN A 49 21.75 37.55 30.75
C GLN A 49 23.15 37.30 30.20
N GLU A 50 24.07 36.76 31.01
CA GLU A 50 25.42 36.38 30.57
C GLU A 50 25.37 35.25 29.54
N TYR A 51 24.49 34.26 29.72
CA TYR A 51 24.22 33.21 28.73
C TYR A 51 23.72 33.80 27.41
N TRP A 52 22.73 34.71 27.44
CA TRP A 52 22.24 35.38 26.22
C TRP A 52 23.31 36.24 25.56
N LYS A 53 24.16 36.90 26.35
CA LYS A 53 25.28 37.69 25.83
C LYS A 53 26.34 36.81 25.18
N GLN A 54 26.75 35.71 25.81
CA GLN A 54 27.65 34.72 25.21
C GLN A 54 27.05 34.10 23.95
N LYS A 55 25.76 33.77 23.97
CA LYS A 55 25.05 33.25 22.80
C LYS A 55 25.01 34.28 21.67
N THR A 56 24.76 35.54 21.97
CA THR A 56 24.76 36.63 20.97
C THR A 56 26.17 36.91 20.45
N GLU A 57 27.21 36.84 21.29
CA GLU A 57 28.61 36.98 20.87
C GLU A 57 29.08 35.78 20.02
N ALA A 58 28.63 34.56 20.34
CA ALA A 58 28.84 33.36 19.53
C ALA A 58 28.11 33.47 18.18
N ASP A 59 26.83 33.87 18.18
CA ASP A 59 26.04 34.13 16.96
C ASP A 59 26.67 35.25 16.11
N ALA A 60 27.25 36.29 16.74
CA ALA A 60 27.95 37.37 16.05
C ALA A 60 29.30 36.92 15.45
N MET A 61 30.00 35.97 16.08
CA MET A 61 31.19 35.32 15.51
C MET A 61 30.83 34.44 14.30
N ASP A 62 29.72 33.71 14.36
CA ASP A 62 29.20 32.92 13.23
C ASP A 62 28.72 33.78 12.06
N GLN A 63 28.16 34.97 12.33
CA GLN A 63 27.69 35.88 11.29
C GLN A 63 28.80 36.64 10.55
N THR A 64 29.99 36.82 11.12
CA THR A 64 31.02 37.70 10.53
C THR A 64 32.12 37.00 9.73
N LYS A 65 32.36 35.68 9.88
CA LYS A 65 33.24 34.91 8.99
C LYS A 65 32.79 33.45 8.90
N GLY A 66 32.06 33.09 7.85
CA GLY A 66 31.87 31.69 7.49
C GLY A 66 33.22 30.95 7.44
N PHE A 67 33.32 29.80 8.12
CA PHE A 67 34.52 28.99 8.18
C PHE A 67 34.90 28.51 6.77
N ARG A 68 35.86 29.20 6.14
CA ARG A 68 36.40 28.88 4.81
C ARG A 68 37.92 28.74 4.91
N PRO A 69 38.45 27.64 5.47
CA PRO A 69 39.88 27.43 5.56
C PRO A 69 40.46 27.25 4.16
N THR A 70 41.39 28.13 3.78
CA THR A 70 42.27 27.92 2.63
C THR A 70 43.63 27.45 3.14
N LEU A 71 44.01 26.23 2.77
CA LEU A 71 45.28 25.62 3.17
C LEU A 71 46.21 25.57 1.97
N ASN A 72 47.37 26.21 2.09
CA ASN A 72 48.40 26.19 1.05
C ASN A 72 49.50 25.18 1.41
N VAL A 73 49.54 24.06 0.68
CA VAL A 73 50.54 23.00 0.90
C VAL A 73 51.79 23.32 0.08
N LYS A 74 52.94 23.49 0.74
CA LYS A 74 54.21 23.79 0.05
C LYS A 74 54.86 22.51 -0.48
N GLY A 75 54.80 22.25 -1.79
CA GLY A 75 55.59 21.17 -2.40
C GLY A 75 55.34 20.95 -3.90
N LYS A 76 56.41 20.81 -4.69
CA LYS A 76 56.33 20.54 -6.14
C LYS A 76 55.64 19.21 -6.49
N ALA A 77 55.69 18.24 -5.57
CA ALA A 77 55.03 16.94 -5.76
C ALA A 77 53.50 17.04 -5.63
N PHE A 78 53.01 17.93 -4.77
CA PHE A 78 51.58 18.18 -4.56
C PHE A 78 50.99 18.88 -5.78
N ASP A 79 51.64 19.96 -6.22
CA ASP A 79 51.29 20.72 -7.42
C ASP A 79 51.20 19.83 -8.68
N ARG A 80 52.14 18.90 -8.86
CA ARG A 80 52.14 17.96 -10.00
C ARG A 80 50.95 17.01 -10.02
N ILE A 81 50.45 16.59 -8.86
CA ILE A 81 49.35 15.62 -8.76
C ILE A 81 48.00 16.34 -8.82
N PHE A 82 47.86 17.49 -8.15
CA PHE A 82 46.59 18.19 -7.93
C PHE A 82 46.37 19.44 -8.80
N GLY A 83 47.36 19.87 -9.60
CA GLY A 83 47.25 21.05 -10.47
C GLY A 83 47.24 22.38 -9.71
N GLY A 84 47.69 22.36 -8.45
CA GLY A 84 47.76 23.53 -7.58
C GLY A 84 48.06 23.15 -6.14
N ASN A 85 48.42 24.15 -5.33
CA ASN A 85 48.74 23.97 -3.91
C ASN A 85 47.64 24.43 -2.95
N GLU A 86 46.55 24.96 -3.49
CA GLU A 86 45.43 25.51 -2.73
C GLU A 86 44.40 24.41 -2.43
N ILE A 87 44.06 24.27 -1.15
CA ILE A 87 42.95 23.45 -0.68
C ILE A 87 41.88 24.40 -0.18
N SER A 88 40.73 24.43 -0.85
CA SER A 88 39.56 25.22 -0.48
C SER A 88 38.44 24.27 -0.07
N ILE A 89 38.04 24.31 1.21
CA ILE A 89 36.94 23.50 1.72
C ILE A 89 35.88 24.45 2.26
N VAL A 90 34.66 24.35 1.73
CA VAL A 90 33.52 25.19 2.11
C VAL A 90 32.43 24.28 2.70
N PRO A 91 32.42 24.07 4.03
CA PRO A 91 31.29 23.44 4.70
C PRO A 91 30.14 24.44 4.83
N GLN A 92 28.90 23.95 4.67
CA GLN A 92 27.65 24.67 4.80
C GLN A 92 26.64 23.79 5.52
N GLY A 93 25.80 24.37 6.36
CA GLY A 93 24.75 23.66 7.09
C GLY A 93 24.89 23.80 8.60
N SER A 94 24.25 22.91 9.35
CA SER A 94 24.19 22.92 10.81
C SER A 94 24.46 21.52 11.38
N ALA A 95 24.95 21.49 12.62
CA ALA A 95 25.04 20.27 13.40
C ALA A 95 24.54 20.56 14.81
N GLU A 96 23.41 19.99 15.16
CA GLU A 96 22.82 20.06 16.49
C GLU A 96 23.00 18.73 17.22
N LEU A 97 23.45 18.82 18.47
CA LEU A 97 23.61 17.68 19.37
C LEU A 97 22.80 18.00 20.63
N SER A 98 21.73 17.24 20.86
CA SER A 98 20.87 17.41 22.02
C SER A 98 21.15 16.30 23.03
N PHE A 99 21.49 16.69 24.26
CA PHE A 99 21.73 15.78 25.37
C PHE A 99 20.64 16.01 26.43
N GLY A 100 19.94 14.96 26.81
CA GLY A 100 18.87 15.02 27.79
C GLY A 100 18.94 13.84 28.75
N ILE A 101 18.35 14.02 29.93
CA ILE A 101 18.03 12.90 30.82
C ILE A 101 16.53 12.89 30.96
N ASN A 102 15.88 11.86 30.41
CA ASN A 102 14.45 11.67 30.56
C ASN A 102 14.20 10.69 31.72
N ARG A 103 13.47 11.15 32.74
CA ARG A 103 13.03 10.31 33.85
C ARG A 103 11.51 10.20 33.83
N SER A 104 11.02 9.05 33.43
CA SER A 104 9.60 8.72 33.47
C SER A 104 9.30 7.91 34.72
N THR A 105 8.28 8.33 35.47
CA THR A 105 7.77 7.55 36.61
C THR A 105 6.31 7.23 36.35
N ARG A 106 5.95 5.95 36.47
CA ARG A 106 4.58 5.46 36.31
C ARG A 106 4.18 4.74 37.59
N ASP A 107 3.22 5.32 38.30
CA ASP A 107 2.64 4.76 39.52
C ASP A 107 1.60 3.68 39.20
N ASN A 108 2.01 2.68 38.41
CA ASN A 108 1.21 1.50 38.17
C ASN A 108 1.56 0.44 39.23
N PRO A 109 0.63 0.08 40.13
CA PRO A 109 0.89 -0.91 41.17
C PRO A 109 1.19 -2.32 40.62
N VAL A 110 0.77 -2.62 39.38
CA VAL A 110 1.06 -3.88 38.67
C VAL A 110 2.54 -4.00 38.29
N LEU A 111 3.23 -2.86 38.10
CA LEU A 111 4.66 -2.86 37.84
C LEU A 111 5.45 -3.05 39.16
N PRO A 112 6.50 -3.89 39.16
CA PRO A 112 7.45 -3.97 40.26
C PRO A 112 8.03 -2.58 40.60
N ALA A 113 8.27 -2.29 41.88
CA ALA A 113 8.69 -0.96 42.35
C ALA A 113 9.97 -0.44 41.66
N ASN A 114 10.90 -1.33 41.31
CA ASN A 114 12.13 -1.01 40.58
C ASN A 114 11.92 -0.72 39.08
N GLN A 115 10.76 -1.04 38.51
CA GLN A 115 10.39 -0.76 37.11
C GLN A 115 9.40 0.40 36.98
N ARG A 116 8.98 1.01 38.11
CA ARG A 116 8.09 2.19 38.12
C ARG A 116 8.79 3.48 37.74
N SER A 117 10.11 3.57 37.90
CA SER A 117 10.90 4.74 37.47
C SER A 117 11.96 4.29 36.47
N LEU A 118 11.88 4.81 35.24
CA LEU A 118 12.83 4.57 34.17
C LEU A 118 13.56 5.89 33.88
N THR A 119 14.89 5.87 33.98
CA THR A 119 15.74 7.00 33.62
C THR A 119 16.55 6.61 32.39
N THR A 120 16.36 7.32 31.28
CA THR A 120 17.09 7.10 30.04
C THR A 120 17.91 8.35 29.70
N PHE A 121 19.17 8.14 29.35
CA PHE A 121 19.96 9.17 28.69
C PHE A 121 19.46 9.30 27.25
N ASP A 122 19.04 10.50 26.89
CA ASP A 122 18.56 10.85 25.56
C ASP A 122 19.66 11.60 24.82
N PHE A 123 20.02 11.10 23.64
CA PHE A 123 21.09 11.65 22.81
C PHE A 123 20.62 11.67 21.37
N ASN A 124 20.31 12.88 20.90
CA ASN A 124 19.84 13.12 19.55
C ASN A 124 20.88 13.90 18.75
N GLN A 125 21.13 13.49 17.51
CA GLN A 125 22.01 14.17 16.57
C GLN A 125 21.22 14.61 15.35
N GLN A 126 21.24 15.90 15.05
CA GLN A 126 20.66 16.50 13.85
C GLN A 126 21.77 17.18 13.07
N ILE A 127 22.42 16.44 12.19
CA ILE A 127 23.51 16.92 11.34
C ILE A 127 22.96 17.11 9.94
N GLN A 128 22.98 18.34 9.45
CA GLN A 128 22.68 18.72 8.06
C GLN A 128 23.92 19.41 7.50
N LEU A 129 24.77 18.67 6.82
CA LEU A 129 26.09 19.13 6.37
C LEU A 129 26.24 18.96 4.87
N ASN A 130 26.62 20.03 4.18
CA ASN A 130 27.03 20.05 2.78
C ASN A 130 28.45 20.63 2.68
N VAL A 131 29.41 19.84 2.20
CA VAL A 131 30.81 20.22 2.05
C VAL A 131 31.20 20.12 0.58
N VAL A 132 31.67 21.24 0.03
CA VAL A 132 32.32 21.27 -1.27
C VAL A 132 33.78 21.63 -1.05
N GLY A 133 34.67 20.75 -1.47
CA GLY A 133 36.12 20.93 -1.39
C GLY A 133 36.75 20.88 -2.78
N ASN A 134 37.62 21.84 -3.10
CA ASN A 134 38.50 21.78 -4.26
C ASN A 134 39.95 21.72 -3.76
N ILE A 135 40.71 20.74 -4.26
CA ILE A 135 42.11 20.53 -3.93
C ILE A 135 42.89 20.69 -5.24
N GLY A 136 43.55 21.84 -5.38
CA GLY A 136 44.10 22.31 -6.65
C GLY A 136 43.01 22.47 -7.71
N THR A 137 43.34 22.20 -8.98
CA THR A 137 42.39 22.20 -10.10
C THR A 137 41.87 20.80 -10.43
N LYS A 138 42.58 19.75 -9.98
CA LYS A 138 42.33 18.36 -10.41
C LYS A 138 41.49 17.51 -9.46
N MET A 139 41.26 17.92 -8.21
CA MET A 139 40.51 17.10 -7.25
C MET A 139 39.34 17.86 -6.61
N LYS A 140 38.16 17.27 -6.66
CA LYS A 140 36.91 17.82 -6.13
C LYS A 140 36.25 16.83 -5.18
N LEU A 141 35.92 17.29 -3.98
CA LEU A 141 35.15 16.60 -2.96
C LEU A 141 33.77 17.23 -2.88
N SER A 142 32.72 16.40 -2.93
CA SER A 142 31.35 16.79 -2.69
C SER A 142 30.75 15.83 -1.67
N PHE A 143 30.39 16.33 -0.50
CA PHE A 143 29.84 15.53 0.60
C PHE A 143 28.56 16.18 1.10
N ASN A 144 27.45 15.44 1.09
CA ASN A 144 26.17 15.84 1.64
C ASN A 144 25.72 14.77 2.62
N TYR A 145 25.40 15.18 3.83
CA TYR A 145 25.00 14.28 4.91
C TYR A 145 23.92 14.91 5.76
N ASN A 146 22.78 14.23 5.85
CA ASN A 146 21.63 14.59 6.65
C ASN A 146 21.23 13.39 7.52
N THR A 147 21.28 13.54 8.85
CA THR A 147 20.85 12.48 9.78
C THR A 147 19.34 12.31 9.83
N GLU A 148 18.58 13.29 9.35
CA GLU A 148 17.11 13.25 9.23
C GLU A 148 16.64 12.89 7.82
N ALA A 149 17.58 12.52 6.92
CA ALA A 149 17.22 12.04 5.60
C ALA A 149 16.29 10.83 5.71
N THR A 150 15.16 10.89 5.00
CA THR A 150 14.26 9.72 4.92
C THR A 150 14.87 8.61 4.06
N PHE A 151 15.76 8.97 3.13
CA PHE A 151 16.38 8.05 2.19
C PHE A 151 17.91 8.12 2.19
N ASP A 152 18.56 6.95 2.17
CA ASP A 152 20.03 6.82 2.15
C ASP A 152 20.71 7.45 0.93
N PHE A 153 20.00 7.70 -0.18
CA PHE A 153 20.57 8.33 -1.36
C PHE A 153 20.72 9.85 -1.22
N GLU A 154 20.02 10.48 -0.27
CA GLU A 154 20.21 11.91 0.04
C GLU A 154 21.61 12.14 0.60
N ASN A 155 22.12 11.14 1.32
CA ASN A 155 23.49 11.10 1.82
C ASN A 155 24.45 10.73 0.67
N ARG A 156 25.11 11.76 0.10
CA ARG A 156 26.00 11.61 -1.05
C ARG A 156 27.43 11.96 -0.70
N MET A 157 28.36 11.13 -1.13
CA MET A 157 29.79 11.40 -1.09
C MET A 157 30.35 11.14 -2.47
N LYS A 158 30.93 12.15 -3.12
CA LYS A 158 31.65 12.01 -4.39
C LYS A 158 33.02 12.64 -4.24
N LEU A 159 34.05 11.84 -4.49
CA LEU A 159 35.41 12.31 -4.73
C LEU A 159 35.70 12.15 -6.22
N GLU A 160 36.10 13.22 -6.87
CA GLU A 160 36.34 13.28 -8.30
C GLU A 160 37.76 13.80 -8.55
N TYR A 161 38.50 13.07 -9.37
CA TYR A 161 39.82 13.46 -9.87
C TYR A 161 39.74 13.59 -11.39
N THR A 162 39.88 14.81 -11.88
CA THR A 162 39.77 15.13 -13.31
C THR A 162 41.04 15.83 -13.77
N ILE A 163 41.47 15.56 -15.00
CA ILE A 163 42.56 16.30 -15.61
C ILE A 163 42.04 17.64 -16.18
N ASP A 164 42.91 18.66 -16.20
CA ASP A 164 42.55 19.96 -16.77
C ASP A 164 42.24 19.84 -18.28
N GLU A 165 41.23 20.58 -18.76
CA GLU A 165 40.70 20.56 -20.14
C GLU A 165 41.74 20.81 -21.25
N GLY A 166 42.98 21.18 -20.93
CA GLY A 166 44.08 21.42 -21.86
C GLY A 166 45.10 20.29 -22.00
N SER A 167 44.96 19.18 -21.27
CA SER A 167 45.94 18.07 -21.26
C SER A 167 45.44 16.87 -22.06
N GLU A 168 45.31 17.03 -23.38
CA GLU A 168 44.74 15.99 -24.27
C GLU A 168 45.52 14.66 -24.28
N ASP A 169 46.77 14.67 -23.81
CA ASP A 169 47.73 13.55 -23.85
C ASP A 169 47.71 12.64 -22.60
N GLU A 170 46.95 12.97 -21.54
CA GLU A 170 46.90 12.12 -20.34
C GLU A 170 45.97 10.90 -20.54
N ILE A 171 46.43 9.71 -20.12
CA ILE A 171 45.65 8.47 -20.25
C ILE A 171 44.45 8.46 -19.30
N ILE A 172 44.63 8.94 -18.06
CA ILE A 172 43.56 8.99 -17.05
C ILE A 172 42.77 10.27 -17.28
N GLN A 173 41.49 10.15 -17.60
CA GLN A 173 40.62 11.30 -17.83
C GLN A 173 39.86 11.68 -16.56
N ASN A 174 39.30 10.67 -15.87
CA ASN A 174 38.48 10.87 -14.68
C ASN A 174 38.57 9.65 -13.76
N ILE A 175 38.68 9.88 -12.45
CA ILE A 175 38.51 8.86 -11.41
C ILE A 175 37.47 9.39 -10.41
N GLU A 176 36.39 8.65 -10.23
CA GLU A 176 35.36 8.97 -9.25
C GLU A 176 35.30 7.89 -8.17
N ALA A 177 35.09 8.30 -6.92
CA ALA A 177 34.87 7.41 -5.79
C ALA A 177 33.68 7.88 -4.94
N GLY A 178 32.91 6.93 -4.40
CA GLY A 178 31.66 7.17 -3.69
C GLY A 178 30.46 7.04 -4.63
N ASN A 179 29.53 8.00 -4.63
CA ASN A 179 28.38 8.00 -5.52
C ASN A 179 28.82 8.25 -6.97
N VAL A 180 28.72 7.23 -7.80
CA VAL A 180 29.08 7.23 -9.23
C VAL A 180 27.87 6.83 -10.07
N ALA A 181 27.94 7.10 -11.37
CA ALA A 181 26.95 6.67 -12.34
C ALA A 181 27.66 6.08 -13.56
N LEU A 182 27.05 5.07 -14.19
CA LEU A 182 27.52 4.48 -15.43
C LEU A 182 26.45 4.62 -16.51
N PRO A 183 26.21 5.83 -17.07
CA PRO A 183 25.34 5.97 -18.21
C PRO A 183 25.94 5.23 -19.41
N LEU A 184 25.16 4.34 -20.03
CA LEU A 184 25.53 3.64 -21.27
C LEU A 184 24.64 4.16 -22.39
N LYS A 185 25.19 4.26 -23.60
CA LYS A 185 24.47 4.80 -24.77
C LYS A 185 23.47 3.81 -25.38
N GLY A 186 23.63 2.52 -25.07
CA GLY A 186 22.85 1.46 -25.70
C GLY A 186 21.46 1.27 -25.09
N SER A 187 20.52 0.81 -25.92
CA SER A 187 19.16 0.45 -25.51
C SER A 187 19.08 -0.95 -24.88
N LEU A 188 19.89 -1.90 -25.36
CA LEU A 188 19.90 -3.29 -24.88
C LEU A 188 20.66 -3.48 -23.57
N ILE A 189 21.73 -2.71 -23.37
CA ILE A 189 22.54 -2.72 -22.14
C ILE A 189 22.51 -1.33 -21.52
N THR A 190 21.68 -1.17 -20.51
CA THR A 190 21.54 0.07 -19.73
C THR A 190 22.38 -0.03 -18.47
N GLY A 191 23.16 1.01 -18.16
CA GLY A 191 23.88 1.08 -16.88
C GLY A 191 23.07 1.77 -15.79
N SER A 192 23.53 1.65 -14.54
CA SER A 192 22.85 2.21 -13.35
C SER A 192 23.30 3.64 -13.05
N GLN A 193 22.37 4.44 -12.54
CA GLN A 193 22.63 5.83 -12.10
C GLN A 193 22.91 5.95 -10.60
N THR A 194 22.61 4.91 -9.81
CA THR A 194 22.69 4.94 -8.34
C THR A 194 23.72 3.95 -7.78
N LEU A 195 24.99 4.19 -8.11
CA LEU A 195 26.09 3.32 -7.70
C LEU A 195 26.91 3.94 -6.57
N PHE A 196 27.38 3.13 -5.63
CA PHE A 196 28.39 3.53 -4.64
C PHE A 196 29.66 2.69 -4.81
N GLY A 197 30.74 3.29 -5.30
CA GLY A 197 31.96 2.56 -5.65
C GLY A 197 33.02 3.42 -6.29
N ILE A 198 33.80 2.82 -7.19
CA ILE A 198 34.89 3.46 -7.92
C ILE A 198 34.57 3.39 -9.42
N LYS A 199 34.65 4.53 -10.11
CA LYS A 199 34.58 4.64 -11.57
C LYS A 199 35.90 5.21 -12.09
N THR A 200 36.36 4.69 -13.21
CA THR A 200 37.58 5.14 -13.90
C THR A 200 37.28 5.33 -15.37
N GLU A 201 37.75 6.43 -15.95
CA GLU A 201 37.65 6.75 -17.37
C GLU A 201 39.06 6.96 -17.92
N LEU A 202 39.45 6.11 -18.87
CA LEU A 202 40.76 6.11 -19.51
C LEU A 202 40.62 6.40 -21.00
N LYS A 203 41.56 7.16 -21.58
CA LYS A 203 41.62 7.46 -23.01
C LYS A 203 42.97 7.03 -23.58
N PHE A 204 42.95 6.06 -24.48
CA PHE A 204 44.10 5.60 -25.25
C PHE A 204 43.91 6.01 -26.71
N GLY A 205 44.28 7.26 -27.03
CA GLY A 205 44.09 7.83 -28.36
C GLY A 205 42.62 7.92 -28.74
N ARG A 206 42.14 6.98 -29.57
CA ARG A 206 40.75 6.88 -30.04
C ARG A 206 39.89 5.88 -29.24
N MET A 207 40.49 5.16 -28.30
CA MET A 207 39.80 4.21 -27.42
C MET A 207 39.52 4.87 -26.07
N TYR A 208 38.26 4.88 -25.66
CA TYR A 208 37.82 5.29 -24.33
C TYR A 208 37.42 4.03 -23.55
N ILE A 209 37.88 3.91 -22.33
CA ILE A 209 37.59 2.77 -21.45
C ILE A 209 37.01 3.31 -20.16
N THR A 210 35.75 3.00 -19.90
CA THR A 210 35.07 3.35 -18.66
C THR A 210 34.85 2.10 -17.85
N SER A 211 35.41 2.01 -16.65
CA SER A 211 35.22 0.85 -15.76
C SER A 211 34.63 1.27 -14.42
N VAL A 212 33.72 0.45 -13.88
CA VAL A 212 33.08 0.64 -12.59
C VAL A 212 33.18 -0.61 -11.74
N LEU A 213 33.46 -0.42 -10.45
CA LEU A 213 33.35 -1.43 -9.41
C LEU A 213 32.55 -0.80 -8.27
N SER A 214 31.31 -1.23 -8.10
CA SER A 214 30.38 -0.57 -7.19
C SER A 214 29.38 -1.51 -6.56
N GLN A 215 28.73 -0.99 -5.52
CA GLN A 215 27.48 -1.52 -5.02
C GLN A 215 26.34 -0.75 -5.68
N GLU A 216 25.43 -1.48 -6.31
CA GLU A 216 24.18 -0.92 -6.86
C GLU A 216 23.18 -0.79 -5.73
N LYS A 217 22.67 0.43 -5.53
CA LYS A 217 21.68 0.72 -4.48
C LYS A 217 20.24 0.76 -5.02
N GLY A 218 20.08 0.93 -6.33
CA GLY A 218 18.79 0.93 -7.01
C GLY A 218 18.25 -0.45 -7.37
N GLU A 219 16.97 -0.49 -7.69
CA GLU A 219 16.26 -1.64 -8.23
C GLU A 219 15.47 -1.20 -9.46
N ARG A 220 15.65 -1.89 -10.59
CA ARG A 220 14.91 -1.59 -11.81
C ARG A 220 13.48 -2.14 -11.72
N LYS A 221 12.49 -1.28 -11.89
CA LYS A 221 11.07 -1.63 -11.99
C LYS A 221 10.52 -1.31 -13.37
N GLU A 222 9.56 -2.12 -13.79
CA GLU A 222 8.88 -1.95 -15.07
C GLU A 222 7.37 -1.91 -14.84
N ILE A 223 6.72 -0.92 -15.46
CA ILE A 223 5.28 -0.69 -15.38
C ILE A 223 4.75 -0.64 -16.80
N SER A 224 3.74 -1.46 -17.09
CA SER A 224 3.05 -1.41 -18.37
C SER A 224 1.67 -0.79 -18.19
N VAL A 225 1.33 0.11 -19.11
CA VAL A 225 0.09 0.89 -19.14
C VAL A 225 -0.47 0.80 -20.55
N GLN A 226 -1.79 0.65 -20.68
CA GLN A 226 -2.46 0.67 -21.98
C GLN A 226 -3.66 1.61 -21.87
N GLY A 227 -3.88 2.47 -22.87
CA GLY A 227 -5.02 3.42 -22.86
C GLY A 227 -4.98 4.46 -21.74
N GLY A 228 -3.83 4.71 -21.12
CA GLY A 228 -3.70 5.66 -20.00
C GLY A 228 -4.08 5.09 -18.62
N ALA A 229 -4.37 3.79 -18.52
CA ALA A 229 -4.60 3.12 -17.25
C ALA A 229 -3.61 1.96 -17.04
N GLN A 230 -3.17 1.78 -15.79
CA GLN A 230 -2.32 0.64 -15.44
C GLN A 230 -3.21 -0.63 -15.44
N ILE A 231 -2.89 -1.58 -16.31
CA ILE A 231 -3.51 -2.90 -16.28
C ILE A 231 -2.86 -3.70 -15.16
N GLN A 232 -3.67 -4.14 -14.19
CA GLN A 232 -3.25 -4.99 -13.10
C GLN A 232 -3.91 -6.36 -13.25
N LYS A 233 -3.10 -7.42 -13.15
CA LYS A 233 -3.59 -8.81 -13.15
C LYS A 233 -3.92 -9.23 -11.73
N PHE A 234 -4.97 -10.01 -11.57
CA PHE A 234 -5.33 -10.62 -10.29
C PHE A 234 -5.52 -12.12 -10.44
N GLU A 235 -5.22 -12.81 -9.35
CA GLU A 235 -5.47 -14.23 -9.19
C GLU A 235 -5.96 -14.50 -7.76
N ARG A 236 -7.00 -15.30 -7.64
CA ARG A 236 -7.60 -15.75 -6.38
C ARG A 236 -7.96 -17.21 -6.46
N GLU A 237 -7.88 -17.94 -5.35
CA GLU A 237 -8.46 -19.26 -5.26
C GLU A 237 -9.97 -19.15 -4.97
N ALA A 238 -10.76 -20.17 -5.30
CA ALA A 238 -12.17 -20.18 -4.90
C ALA A 238 -12.32 -20.11 -3.37
N SER A 239 -11.39 -20.67 -2.60
CA SER A 239 -11.41 -20.54 -1.14
C SER A 239 -11.11 -19.12 -0.62
N ASP A 240 -10.69 -18.16 -1.47
CA ASP A 240 -10.36 -16.79 -1.07
C ASP A 240 -11.56 -15.82 -1.14
N TYR A 241 -12.77 -16.30 -0.83
CA TYR A 241 -13.96 -15.44 -0.70
C TYR A 241 -13.79 -14.43 0.46
N GLU A 242 -14.57 -13.34 0.44
CA GLU A 242 -14.54 -12.35 1.54
C GLU A 242 -15.33 -12.84 2.77
N GLU A 243 -14.63 -13.51 3.69
CA GLU A 243 -15.20 -14.00 4.95
C GLU A 243 -15.57 -12.86 5.94
N ASN A 244 -16.66 -13.06 6.70
CA ASN A 244 -17.13 -12.15 7.76
C ASN A 244 -17.40 -10.69 7.31
N ARG A 245 -17.87 -10.51 6.08
CA ARG A 245 -18.18 -9.18 5.51
C ARG A 245 -19.57 -9.05 4.91
N HIS A 246 -20.04 -10.08 4.23
CA HIS A 246 -21.25 -10.05 3.43
C HIS A 246 -22.30 -10.98 4.04
N PHE A 247 -23.49 -10.44 4.35
CA PHE A 247 -24.54 -11.19 5.05
C PHE A 247 -25.92 -10.89 4.47
N PHE A 248 -26.69 -11.93 4.18
CA PHE A 248 -28.12 -11.82 3.92
C PHE A 248 -28.86 -11.39 5.19
N LEU A 249 -29.95 -10.65 5.03
CA LEU A 249 -30.74 -10.18 6.17
C LEU A 249 -31.65 -11.27 6.76
N SER A 250 -32.01 -12.29 5.98
CA SER A 250 -32.79 -13.46 6.42
C SER A 250 -32.67 -14.61 5.41
N GLN A 251 -33.15 -15.81 5.77
CA GLN A 251 -33.11 -16.96 4.86
C GLN A 251 -33.95 -16.70 3.60
N PHE A 252 -35.08 -15.99 3.71
CA PHE A 252 -35.87 -15.59 2.54
C PHE A 252 -35.05 -14.85 1.46
N PHE A 253 -34.20 -13.88 1.84
CA PHE A 253 -33.38 -13.15 0.87
C PHE A 253 -32.27 -14.01 0.27
N ARG A 254 -31.73 -14.93 1.07
CA ARG A 254 -30.79 -15.94 0.61
C ARG A 254 -31.44 -16.87 -0.42
N ASP A 255 -32.56 -17.49 -0.07
CA ASP A 255 -33.23 -18.51 -0.90
C ASP A 255 -33.82 -17.92 -2.19
N THR A 256 -34.21 -16.64 -2.17
CA THR A 256 -34.69 -15.92 -3.36
C THR A 256 -33.57 -15.30 -4.19
N TYR A 257 -32.31 -15.29 -3.73
CA TYR A 257 -31.19 -14.61 -4.39
C TYR A 257 -31.00 -15.05 -5.85
N GLU A 258 -30.88 -16.35 -6.10
CA GLU A 258 -30.62 -16.86 -7.46
C GLU A 258 -31.82 -16.62 -8.38
N THR A 259 -33.04 -16.79 -7.87
CA THR A 259 -34.27 -16.55 -8.64
C THR A 259 -34.45 -15.07 -8.98
N SER A 260 -33.99 -14.18 -8.09
CA SER A 260 -34.01 -12.72 -8.31
C SER A 260 -33.00 -12.27 -9.36
N LEU A 261 -31.97 -13.08 -9.61
CA LEU A 261 -30.91 -12.85 -10.59
C LEU A 261 -31.06 -13.73 -11.84
N ALA A 262 -32.18 -14.44 -11.97
CA ALA A 262 -32.43 -15.35 -13.09
C ALA A 262 -32.62 -14.63 -14.44
N ASN A 263 -32.81 -13.30 -14.47
CA ASN A 263 -32.99 -12.53 -15.71
C ASN A 263 -32.11 -11.27 -15.72
N LEU A 264 -30.79 -11.45 -15.60
CA LEU A 264 -29.83 -10.35 -15.77
C LEU A 264 -30.09 -9.58 -17.08
N PRO A 265 -29.93 -8.24 -17.10
CA PRO A 265 -29.39 -7.38 -16.04
C PRO A 265 -30.45 -6.89 -15.03
N VAL A 266 -31.72 -7.30 -15.16
CA VAL A 266 -32.80 -6.81 -14.31
C VAL A 266 -32.97 -7.71 -13.08
N ILE A 267 -32.90 -7.12 -11.89
CA ILE A 267 -33.23 -7.83 -10.65
C ILE A 267 -34.75 -8.00 -10.56
N SER A 268 -35.23 -9.24 -10.54
CA SER A 268 -36.67 -9.57 -10.50
C SER A 268 -37.25 -9.65 -9.08
N SER A 269 -36.47 -9.27 -8.07
CA SER A 269 -36.96 -9.17 -6.68
C SER A 269 -38.09 -8.16 -6.56
N ARG A 270 -39.17 -8.55 -5.87
CA ARG A 270 -40.31 -7.68 -5.55
C ARG A 270 -40.16 -6.99 -4.19
N ALA A 271 -39.18 -7.43 -3.39
CA ALA A 271 -38.90 -6.87 -2.08
C ALA A 271 -37.93 -5.68 -2.21
N THR A 272 -38.12 -4.65 -1.39
CA THR A 272 -37.18 -3.53 -1.30
C THR A 272 -37.05 -3.08 0.14
N ILE A 273 -35.83 -3.20 0.70
CA ILE A 273 -35.50 -2.76 2.04
C ILE A 273 -35.61 -1.23 2.11
N THR A 274 -36.42 -0.74 3.05
CA THR A 274 -36.65 0.70 3.26
C THR A 274 -35.85 1.24 4.45
N LYS A 275 -35.57 0.41 5.45
CA LYS A 275 -34.81 0.79 6.65
C LYS A 275 -34.05 -0.41 7.20
N VAL A 276 -32.82 -0.19 7.66
CA VAL A 276 -32.01 -1.21 8.36
C VAL A 276 -31.19 -0.56 9.47
N GLU A 277 -31.15 -1.20 10.63
CA GLU A 277 -30.21 -0.93 11.72
C GLU A 277 -29.33 -2.15 11.90
N VAL A 278 -28.01 -1.96 11.88
CA VAL A 278 -27.02 -3.03 12.02
C VAL A 278 -26.28 -2.84 13.33
N TRP A 279 -26.33 -3.85 14.18
CA TRP A 279 -25.75 -3.84 15.53
C TRP A 279 -24.54 -4.78 15.59
N VAL A 280 -23.42 -4.27 16.11
CA VAL A 280 -22.17 -5.01 16.25
C VAL A 280 -21.57 -4.91 17.65
N SER A 281 -20.65 -5.80 17.97
CA SER A 281 -19.81 -5.72 19.17
C SER A 281 -19.14 -4.36 19.34
N ASN A 282 -19.13 -3.84 20.57
CA ASN A 282 -18.50 -2.58 20.93
C ASN A 282 -17.18 -2.81 21.68
N VAL A 283 -16.10 -3.00 20.93
CA VAL A 283 -14.77 -3.33 21.50
C VAL A 283 -14.09 -2.17 22.21
N ASN A 284 -14.47 -0.92 21.90
CA ASN A 284 -13.83 0.29 22.44
C ASN A 284 -14.62 0.93 23.60
N SER A 285 -15.68 0.27 24.07
CA SER A 285 -16.56 0.75 25.15
C SER A 285 -17.04 2.18 24.95
N ALA A 286 -17.28 2.59 23.70
CA ALA A 286 -17.80 3.91 23.41
C ALA A 286 -19.31 3.96 23.74
N PHE A 287 -19.74 4.96 24.52
CA PHE A 287 -21.13 5.07 25.00
C PHE A 287 -22.07 5.84 24.06
N ILE A 288 -21.66 6.06 22.80
CA ILE A 288 -22.45 6.82 21.83
C ILE A 288 -23.33 5.85 21.05
N ASP A 289 -24.64 6.07 21.04
CA ASP A 289 -25.64 5.30 20.29
C ASP A 289 -25.55 3.78 20.49
N ASN A 290 -25.34 3.34 21.74
CA ASN A 290 -25.28 1.94 22.11
C ASN A 290 -26.62 1.44 22.72
N ARG A 291 -26.89 0.15 22.57
CA ARG A 291 -28.07 -0.51 23.15
C ARG A 291 -27.74 -1.92 23.61
N ASN A 292 -28.44 -2.39 24.63
CA ASN A 292 -28.51 -3.81 24.93
C ASN A 292 -29.38 -4.49 23.86
N ILE A 293 -28.90 -5.60 23.32
CA ILE A 293 -29.60 -6.36 22.30
C ILE A 293 -29.71 -7.82 22.72
N ILE A 294 -30.78 -8.47 22.28
CA ILE A 294 -30.90 -9.93 22.28
C ILE A 294 -31.21 -10.32 20.83
N GLY A 295 -30.21 -10.93 20.19
CA GLY A 295 -30.29 -11.44 18.84
C GLY A 295 -30.88 -12.84 18.84
N PHE A 296 -31.92 -13.07 18.04
CA PHE A 296 -32.54 -14.38 17.88
C PHE A 296 -32.34 -14.89 16.46
N MET A 297 -32.00 -16.17 16.31
CA MET A 297 -31.76 -16.79 15.00
C MET A 297 -33.04 -16.89 14.18
N ASP A 298 -34.09 -17.46 14.77
CA ASP A 298 -35.37 -17.72 14.11
C ASP A 298 -36.28 -16.49 14.03
N LEU A 299 -35.84 -15.31 14.48
CA LEU A 299 -36.69 -14.12 14.44
C LEU A 299 -37.07 -13.76 12.99
N GLY A 300 -38.38 -13.73 12.78
CA GLY A 300 -39.01 -13.43 11.49
C GLY A 300 -38.77 -14.46 10.40
N GLU A 301 -38.35 -15.69 10.71
CA GLU A 301 -38.32 -16.77 9.72
C GLU A 301 -39.72 -17.37 9.53
N ALA A 302 -40.22 -17.34 8.30
CA ALA A 302 -41.63 -17.56 7.99
C ALA A 302 -42.00 -19.00 7.60
N THR A 303 -41.02 -19.85 7.26
CA THR A 303 -41.26 -21.23 6.84
C THR A 303 -40.74 -22.21 7.89
N ASN A 304 -41.42 -23.34 8.05
CA ASN A 304 -40.93 -24.42 8.94
C ASN A 304 -39.54 -24.95 8.54
N ASP A 305 -39.16 -24.87 7.26
CA ASP A 305 -37.84 -25.27 6.79
C ASP A 305 -36.73 -24.30 7.25
N ASN A 306 -37.08 -23.02 7.46
CA ASN A 306 -36.13 -21.98 7.90
C ASN A 306 -36.15 -21.75 9.42
N ILE A 307 -37.12 -22.31 10.14
CA ILE A 307 -37.19 -22.28 11.60
C ILE A 307 -36.33 -23.43 12.15
N TYR A 308 -35.24 -23.10 12.82
CA TYR A 308 -34.34 -24.09 13.40
C TYR A 308 -34.95 -24.75 14.64
N ASN A 309 -35.47 -23.96 15.58
CA ASN A 309 -36.06 -24.45 16.82
C ASN A 309 -37.55 -24.71 16.64
N ASN A 310 -37.88 -25.70 15.81
CA ASN A 310 -39.25 -26.11 15.52
C ASN A 310 -39.99 -26.76 16.72
N THR A 311 -39.35 -26.84 17.90
CA THR A 311 -39.98 -27.33 19.13
C THR A 311 -40.63 -26.21 19.94
N LEU A 312 -40.08 -24.99 19.88
CA LEU A 312 -40.54 -23.82 20.63
C LEU A 312 -41.10 -22.72 19.73
N VAL A 313 -40.63 -22.66 18.48
CA VAL A 313 -41.04 -21.70 17.47
C VAL A 313 -41.82 -22.42 16.39
N PHE A 314 -43.01 -21.92 16.11
CA PHE A 314 -43.89 -22.47 15.08
C PHE A 314 -44.22 -21.41 14.04
N ASP A 315 -44.37 -21.82 12.80
CA ASP A 315 -44.91 -21.00 11.73
C ASP A 315 -46.32 -20.51 12.09
N ALA A 316 -46.54 -19.19 12.03
CA ALA A 316 -47.82 -18.57 12.33
C ALA A 316 -48.80 -18.60 11.14
N ASN A 317 -48.30 -18.91 9.93
CA ASN A 317 -49.05 -18.96 8.69
C ASN A 317 -49.57 -20.38 8.40
N THR A 318 -50.66 -20.77 9.06
CA THR A 318 -51.28 -22.10 8.88
C THR A 318 -51.96 -22.33 7.50
N THR A 319 -51.89 -21.37 6.56
CA THR A 319 -52.37 -21.51 5.17
C THR A 319 -51.36 -20.95 4.15
N PRO A 320 -51.08 -21.67 3.04
CA PRO A 320 -49.85 -21.53 2.26
C PRO A 320 -49.98 -20.47 1.16
N THR A 321 -50.18 -19.20 1.53
CA THR A 321 -50.24 -18.16 0.49
C THR A 321 -49.05 -17.22 0.46
N PHE A 322 -48.36 -16.90 1.57
CA PHE A 322 -47.17 -16.02 1.50
C PHE A 322 -46.23 -16.13 2.73
N ASP A 323 -45.04 -16.70 2.54
CA ASP A 323 -44.00 -16.92 3.56
C ASP A 323 -42.96 -15.80 3.55
N PHE A 324 -43.31 -14.64 4.11
CA PHE A 324 -42.43 -13.46 4.10
C PHE A 324 -41.88 -13.15 5.48
N PRO A 325 -40.61 -12.73 5.61
CA PRO A 325 -40.05 -12.36 6.89
C PRO A 325 -40.80 -11.22 7.55
N ASP A 326 -41.32 -11.46 8.74
CA ASP A 326 -42.01 -10.46 9.56
C ASP A 326 -41.95 -10.89 11.03
N ASN A 327 -42.03 -9.94 11.96
CA ASN A 327 -42.11 -10.25 13.38
C ASN A 327 -43.25 -11.22 13.68
N GLU A 328 -44.38 -11.11 12.99
CA GLU A 328 -45.54 -11.99 13.18
C GLU A 328 -45.50 -13.25 12.28
N ALA A 329 -44.41 -13.49 11.54
CA ALA A 329 -44.32 -14.64 10.63
C ALA A 329 -44.23 -15.99 11.37
N ASN A 330 -43.74 -15.97 12.60
CA ASN A 330 -43.71 -17.14 13.49
C ASN A 330 -44.07 -16.74 14.92
N THR A 331 -44.19 -17.74 15.80
CA THR A 331 -44.62 -17.50 17.18
C THR A 331 -43.55 -16.87 18.07
N LEU A 332 -42.30 -16.68 17.62
CA LEU A 332 -41.20 -16.24 18.49
C LEU A 332 -41.42 -14.83 19.03
N TYR A 333 -41.59 -13.83 18.16
CA TYR A 333 -41.78 -12.44 18.61
C TYR A 333 -43.09 -12.24 19.39
N PRO A 334 -44.24 -12.82 18.98
CA PRO A 334 -45.46 -12.81 19.79
C PRO A 334 -45.28 -13.44 21.17
N ASN A 335 -44.49 -14.51 21.29
CA ASN A 335 -44.20 -15.14 22.59
C ASN A 335 -43.32 -14.25 23.48
N LEU A 336 -42.34 -13.55 22.89
CA LEU A 336 -41.43 -12.66 23.61
C LEU A 336 -42.09 -11.34 24.06
N THR A 337 -43.21 -10.96 23.43
CA THR A 337 -43.90 -9.69 23.68
C THR A 337 -45.30 -9.86 24.28
N GLY A 338 -45.94 -11.01 24.08
CA GLY A 338 -47.27 -11.35 24.57
C GLY A 338 -47.28 -11.93 25.98
N ALA A 339 -48.31 -11.60 26.75
CA ALA A 339 -48.41 -11.93 28.18
C ALA A 339 -48.95 -13.35 28.47
N SER A 340 -48.50 -14.37 27.73
CA SER A 340 -48.92 -15.76 27.98
C SER A 340 -47.76 -16.73 27.82
N THR A 341 -47.32 -17.30 28.95
CA THR A 341 -46.24 -18.30 29.15
C THR A 341 -44.83 -17.73 29.39
N TYR A 342 -44.48 -16.58 28.84
CA TYR A 342 -43.15 -15.97 28.99
C TYR A 342 -43.19 -14.84 30.04
N ASP A 343 -42.16 -14.72 30.88
CA ASP A 343 -41.93 -13.50 31.65
C ASP A 343 -41.26 -12.45 30.75
N THR A 344 -42.08 -11.81 29.92
CA THR A 344 -41.62 -10.86 28.90
C THR A 344 -40.93 -9.64 29.51
N ALA A 345 -41.26 -9.25 30.74
CA ALA A 345 -40.62 -8.16 31.45
C ALA A 345 -39.19 -8.53 31.87
N ALA A 346 -39.01 -9.73 32.42
CA ALA A 346 -37.69 -10.23 32.79
C ALA A 346 -36.78 -10.47 31.57
N ILE A 347 -37.33 -11.03 30.48
CA ILE A 347 -36.58 -11.23 29.23
C ILE A 347 -36.14 -9.89 28.63
N ARG A 348 -37.06 -8.92 28.55
CA ARG A 348 -36.79 -7.59 28.02
C ARG A 348 -35.84 -6.77 28.91
N GLY A 349 -35.83 -7.02 30.22
CA GLY A 349 -34.94 -6.37 31.19
C GLY A 349 -33.45 -6.71 31.05
N PHE A 350 -33.06 -7.57 30.09
CA PHE A 350 -31.69 -7.96 29.72
C PHE A 350 -30.88 -8.75 30.77
N VAL A 351 -30.94 -8.37 32.05
CA VAL A 351 -30.11 -8.97 33.10
C VAL A 351 -30.43 -10.45 33.29
N SER A 352 -31.70 -10.78 33.52
CA SER A 352 -32.20 -12.15 33.73
C SER A 352 -32.59 -12.86 32.43
N SER A 353 -32.43 -12.22 31.27
CA SER A 353 -32.98 -12.74 30.00
C SER A 353 -32.51 -14.15 29.64
N SER A 354 -31.21 -14.43 29.79
CA SER A 354 -30.66 -15.76 29.53
C SER A 354 -31.30 -16.82 30.42
N GLN A 355 -31.43 -16.54 31.71
CA GLN A 355 -32.00 -17.49 32.68
C GLN A 355 -33.47 -17.79 32.39
N GLU A 356 -34.25 -16.79 31.98
CA GLU A 356 -35.67 -16.98 31.64
C GLU A 356 -35.84 -17.76 30.32
N LEU A 357 -35.06 -17.41 29.29
CA LEU A 357 -35.11 -18.10 28.00
C LEU A 357 -34.65 -19.56 28.12
N GLU A 358 -33.61 -19.84 28.91
CA GLU A 358 -33.11 -21.19 29.17
C GLU A 358 -34.10 -22.05 29.97
N GLN A 359 -34.86 -21.46 30.90
CA GLN A 359 -35.94 -22.17 31.61
C GLN A 359 -37.07 -22.63 30.68
N ILE A 360 -37.32 -21.89 29.61
CA ILE A 360 -38.33 -22.21 28.59
C ILE A 360 -37.79 -23.27 27.61
N GLY A 361 -36.46 -23.40 27.50
CA GLY A 361 -35.78 -24.41 26.69
C GLY A 361 -34.94 -23.85 25.53
N TYR A 362 -34.79 -22.53 25.42
CA TYR A 362 -33.87 -21.94 24.45
C TYR A 362 -32.41 -22.07 24.92
N SER A 363 -31.48 -22.23 24.00
CA SER A 363 -30.04 -22.32 24.27
C SER A 363 -29.31 -21.06 23.82
N ASN A 364 -28.57 -20.45 24.74
CA ASN A 364 -27.65 -19.35 24.42
C ASN A 364 -26.54 -19.82 23.49
N GLY A 365 -26.18 -19.01 22.49
CA GLY A 365 -25.20 -19.32 21.44
C GLY A 365 -25.72 -20.25 20.34
N ILE A 366 -26.98 -20.69 20.43
CA ILE A 366 -27.66 -21.45 19.36
C ILE A 366 -28.93 -20.69 18.94
N ASP A 367 -29.92 -20.60 19.82
CA ASP A 367 -31.22 -20.00 19.49
C ASP A 367 -31.21 -18.46 19.62
N PHE A 368 -30.49 -17.97 20.62
CA PHE A 368 -30.34 -16.56 20.90
C PHE A 368 -28.95 -16.22 21.41
N GLU A 369 -28.62 -14.94 21.33
CA GLU A 369 -27.42 -14.39 21.93
C GLU A 369 -27.70 -13.01 22.49
N LYS A 370 -27.24 -12.75 23.72
CA LYS A 370 -27.37 -11.43 24.34
C LYS A 370 -26.05 -10.69 24.28
N TYR A 371 -26.10 -9.40 23.95
CA TYR A 371 -24.92 -8.55 23.91
C TYR A 371 -25.21 -7.20 24.56
N GLU A 372 -24.34 -6.79 25.48
CA GLU A 372 -24.47 -5.54 26.23
C GLU A 372 -23.79 -4.41 25.47
N ASN A 373 -24.40 -3.22 25.43
CA ASN A 373 -23.81 -2.02 24.80
C ASN A 373 -23.37 -2.24 23.34
N ALA A 374 -24.14 -3.02 22.56
CA ALA A 374 -23.91 -3.17 21.12
C ALA A 374 -23.96 -1.80 20.43
N ARG A 375 -23.06 -1.60 19.46
CA ARG A 375 -22.92 -0.34 18.72
C ARG A 375 -23.77 -0.40 17.46
N LEU A 376 -24.57 0.65 17.23
CA LEU A 376 -25.24 0.86 15.95
C LEU A 376 -24.20 1.30 14.90
N LEU A 377 -24.11 0.57 13.79
CA LEU A 377 -23.30 0.97 12.65
C LEU A 377 -23.97 2.13 11.90
N LYS A 378 -23.15 3.11 11.52
CA LYS A 378 -23.60 4.23 10.70
C LYS A 378 -23.80 3.78 9.25
N PRO A 379 -24.68 4.44 8.47
CA PRO A 379 -24.92 4.09 7.07
C PRO A 379 -23.69 4.14 6.15
N ASN A 380 -22.59 4.79 6.57
CA ASN A 380 -21.33 4.83 5.83
C ASN A 380 -20.32 3.75 6.25
N GLU A 381 -20.64 2.91 7.24
CA GLU A 381 -19.80 1.79 7.71
C GLU A 381 -20.14 0.47 6.99
N PHE A 382 -21.26 0.43 6.27
CA PHE A 382 -21.70 -0.72 5.46
C PHE A 382 -22.43 -0.24 4.19
N ASN A 383 -22.57 -1.13 3.22
CA ASN A 383 -23.43 -0.94 2.05
C ASN A 383 -24.61 -1.91 2.12
N LEU A 384 -25.78 -1.46 1.70
CA LEU A 384 -27.01 -2.25 1.62
C LEU A 384 -27.38 -2.46 0.14
N ASN A 385 -27.57 -3.72 -0.27
CA ASN A 385 -28.32 -4.00 -1.48
C ASN A 385 -29.80 -4.15 -1.13
N ALA A 386 -30.57 -3.10 -1.36
CA ALA A 386 -31.96 -3.04 -0.91
C ALA A 386 -32.89 -4.00 -1.67
N GLN A 387 -32.55 -4.43 -2.89
CA GLN A 387 -33.40 -5.34 -3.68
C GLN A 387 -33.11 -6.80 -3.38
N LEU A 388 -31.84 -7.15 -3.15
CA LEU A 388 -31.40 -8.53 -2.87
C LEU A 388 -31.31 -8.84 -1.37
N GLY A 389 -31.47 -7.83 -0.50
CA GLY A 389 -31.61 -8.03 0.94
C GLY A 389 -30.33 -8.55 1.62
N TYR A 390 -29.19 -7.96 1.31
CA TYR A 390 -27.92 -8.24 1.99
C TYR A 390 -27.15 -6.96 2.33
N ILE A 391 -26.31 -7.05 3.35
CA ILE A 391 -25.38 -6.01 3.76
C ILE A 391 -23.93 -6.43 3.48
N SER A 392 -23.09 -5.44 3.22
CA SER A 392 -21.65 -5.60 3.00
C SER A 392 -20.90 -4.62 3.89
N LEU A 393 -20.20 -5.14 4.90
CA LEU A 393 -19.44 -4.34 5.86
C LEU A 393 -18.15 -3.82 5.23
N ASN A 394 -17.79 -2.57 5.53
CA ASN A 394 -16.56 -1.98 4.99
C ASN A 394 -15.29 -2.61 5.61
N SER A 395 -15.39 -3.11 6.84
CA SER A 395 -14.36 -3.89 7.54
C SER A 395 -14.86 -5.30 7.85
N ALA A 396 -13.98 -6.29 7.75
CA ALA A 396 -14.28 -7.64 8.23
C ALA A 396 -14.49 -7.61 9.74
N MET A 397 -15.42 -8.42 10.22
CA MET A 397 -15.64 -8.61 11.65
C MET A 397 -14.57 -9.52 12.25
N ASN A 398 -14.28 -9.35 13.54
CA ASN A 398 -13.41 -10.27 14.27
C ASN A 398 -14.12 -11.60 14.52
N ALA A 399 -13.34 -12.63 14.89
CA ALA A 399 -13.86 -13.98 15.16
C ALA A 399 -14.95 -13.99 16.25
N ASP A 400 -14.82 -13.12 17.26
CA ASP A 400 -15.69 -13.09 18.44
C ASP A 400 -16.73 -11.95 18.40
N ASP A 401 -16.95 -11.33 17.22
CA ASP A 401 -17.93 -10.25 17.09
C ASP A 401 -19.33 -10.79 16.78
N ILE A 402 -20.35 -10.24 17.46
CA ILE A 402 -21.77 -10.47 17.12
C ILE A 402 -22.21 -9.54 15.99
N LEU A 403 -23.08 -10.05 15.10
CA LEU A 403 -23.79 -9.28 14.10
C LEU A 403 -25.29 -9.53 14.20
N ALA A 404 -26.06 -8.48 14.44
CA ALA A 404 -27.50 -8.54 14.46
C ALA A 404 -28.13 -7.36 13.71
N VAL A 405 -29.35 -7.54 13.23
CA VAL A 405 -30.06 -6.53 12.43
C VAL A 405 -31.52 -6.39 12.85
N ALA A 406 -32.04 -5.18 12.68
CA ALA A 406 -33.46 -4.92 12.55
C ALA A 406 -33.69 -4.27 11.19
N PHE A 407 -34.70 -4.72 10.44
CA PHE A 407 -34.96 -4.18 9.11
C PHE A 407 -36.44 -4.12 8.79
N GLN A 408 -36.77 -3.22 7.87
CA GLN A 408 -38.10 -3.00 7.36
C GLN A 408 -38.03 -2.94 5.84
N TYR A 409 -38.99 -3.55 5.19
CA TYR A 409 -39.04 -3.62 3.74
C TYR A 409 -40.46 -3.53 3.22
N THR A 410 -40.56 -3.22 1.94
CA THR A 410 -41.83 -3.20 1.21
C THR A 410 -41.86 -4.35 0.23
N LEU A 411 -43.00 -5.04 0.18
CA LEU A 411 -43.25 -6.10 -0.77
C LEU A 411 -44.71 -5.99 -1.21
N ASN A 412 -44.93 -5.83 -2.52
CA ASN A 412 -46.27 -5.68 -3.10
C ASN A 412 -47.11 -4.55 -2.48
N GLY A 413 -46.47 -3.49 -1.99
CA GLY A 413 -47.13 -2.35 -1.34
C GLY A 413 -47.46 -2.55 0.13
N GLN A 414 -47.18 -3.73 0.71
CA GLN A 414 -47.26 -3.98 2.15
C GLN A 414 -45.90 -3.78 2.80
N VAL A 415 -45.92 -3.33 4.04
CA VAL A 415 -44.73 -3.10 4.87
C VAL A 415 -44.58 -4.27 5.82
N TYR A 416 -43.37 -4.79 5.89
CA TYR A 416 -42.98 -5.88 6.79
C TYR A 416 -41.79 -5.43 7.63
N GLN A 417 -41.70 -5.90 8.87
CA GLN A 417 -40.63 -5.55 9.80
C GLN A 417 -40.14 -6.78 10.56
N VAL A 418 -38.82 -6.92 10.65
CA VAL A 418 -38.15 -7.97 11.44
C VAL A 418 -37.22 -7.30 12.45
N GLY A 419 -37.40 -7.62 13.73
CA GLY A 419 -36.73 -6.98 14.85
C GLY A 419 -37.36 -5.66 15.27
N GLU A 420 -36.74 -5.04 16.27
CA GLU A 420 -37.12 -3.75 16.85
C GLU A 420 -36.06 -2.70 16.51
N PHE A 421 -36.48 -1.53 16.03
CA PHE A 421 -35.58 -0.40 15.85
C PHE A 421 -35.35 0.35 17.17
N SER A 422 -34.22 1.05 17.25
CA SER A 422 -33.91 1.98 18.34
C SER A 422 -35.00 3.04 18.55
N THR A 423 -35.76 3.37 17.50
CA THR A 423 -36.83 4.38 17.47
C THR A 423 -38.23 3.86 17.81
N ASP A 424 -38.41 2.55 18.03
CA ASP A 424 -39.74 1.95 18.22
C ASP A 424 -40.31 2.14 19.64
N GLY A 425 -39.66 2.97 20.46
CA GLY A 425 -40.15 3.36 21.80
C GLY A 425 -39.70 2.43 22.94
N VAL A 426 -38.81 1.46 22.69
CA VAL A 426 -38.23 0.61 23.73
C VAL A 426 -37.24 1.41 24.60
N PRO A 427 -37.45 1.52 25.93
CA PRO A 427 -36.55 2.25 26.83
C PRO A 427 -35.10 1.76 26.75
N GLY A 428 -34.12 2.66 26.89
CA GLY A 428 -32.70 2.32 26.73
C GLY A 428 -32.14 1.28 27.72
N GLN A 429 -32.78 1.11 28.89
CA GLN A 429 -32.43 0.07 29.87
C GLN A 429 -32.87 -1.33 29.44
N ASN A 430 -33.85 -1.40 28.54
CA ASN A 430 -34.40 -2.65 28.03
C ASN A 430 -33.68 -3.08 26.74
N ALA A 431 -33.58 -4.39 26.57
CA ALA A 431 -33.03 -4.99 25.36
C ALA A 431 -33.94 -4.76 24.16
N LEU A 432 -33.33 -4.50 23.01
CA LEU A 432 -33.97 -4.64 21.70
C LEU A 432 -33.94 -6.10 21.27
N PHE A 433 -35.06 -6.60 20.78
CA PHE A 433 -35.11 -7.90 20.12
C PHE A 433 -34.78 -7.72 18.64
N VAL A 434 -33.72 -8.37 18.17
CA VAL A 434 -33.17 -8.21 16.83
C VAL A 434 -32.89 -9.57 16.20
N LYS A 435 -32.75 -9.62 14.88
CA LYS A 435 -32.42 -10.85 14.18
C LYS A 435 -30.91 -11.08 14.22
N LEU A 436 -30.50 -12.28 14.62
CA LEU A 436 -29.11 -12.68 14.66
C LEU A 436 -28.65 -13.10 13.25
N LEU A 437 -27.61 -12.46 12.73
CA LEU A 437 -26.95 -12.88 11.48
C LEU A 437 -25.70 -13.70 11.76
N ARG A 438 -24.99 -13.40 12.84
CA ARG A 438 -23.79 -14.12 13.28
C ARG A 438 -23.62 -13.98 14.80
N GLY A 439 -23.38 -15.10 15.47
CA GLY A 439 -23.07 -15.12 16.90
C GLY A 439 -21.57 -14.98 17.21
N THR A 440 -21.21 -14.83 18.48
CA THR A 440 -19.80 -14.74 18.93
C THR A 440 -19.03 -16.06 18.76
N THR A 441 -19.74 -17.20 18.71
CA THR A 441 -19.15 -18.51 18.46
C THR A 441 -19.51 -19.00 17.07
N ILE A 442 -18.50 -19.35 16.27
CA ILE A 442 -18.71 -19.88 14.93
C ILE A 442 -19.14 -21.35 15.03
N ASN A 443 -20.35 -21.64 14.56
CA ASN A 443 -20.84 -23.01 14.38
C ASN A 443 -21.39 -23.16 12.95
N THR A 444 -20.70 -23.96 12.12
CA THR A 444 -21.07 -24.12 10.71
C THR A 444 -22.29 -24.98 10.47
N GLN A 445 -22.88 -25.57 11.53
CA GLN A 445 -24.12 -26.34 11.47
C GLN A 445 -25.37 -25.49 11.74
N LEU A 446 -25.21 -24.23 12.17
CA LEU A 446 -26.33 -23.34 12.43
C LEU A 446 -26.74 -22.59 11.15
N PRO A 447 -28.03 -22.32 10.91
CA PRO A 447 -28.51 -21.56 9.76
C PRO A 447 -27.90 -20.14 9.62
N THR A 448 -27.44 -19.53 10.71
CA THR A 448 -26.70 -18.25 10.67
C THR A 448 -25.40 -18.35 9.85
N TRP A 449 -24.78 -19.53 9.79
CA TRP A 449 -23.63 -19.78 8.92
C TRP A 449 -23.96 -19.59 7.43
N ASP A 450 -25.18 -19.94 7.04
CA ASP A 450 -25.65 -19.87 5.65
C ASP A 450 -26.06 -18.45 5.23
N LEU A 451 -26.36 -17.57 6.19
CA LEU A 451 -26.59 -16.14 5.95
C LEU A 451 -25.31 -15.41 5.54
N MET A 452 -24.13 -15.91 5.92
CA MET A 452 -22.86 -15.39 5.42
C MET A 452 -22.66 -15.76 3.95
N MET A 453 -22.55 -14.75 3.10
CA MET A 453 -22.32 -14.91 1.66
C MET A 453 -20.89 -15.39 1.41
N LYS A 454 -20.75 -16.49 0.66
CA LYS A 454 -19.47 -17.13 0.30
C LYS A 454 -19.20 -17.09 -1.22
N ASN A 455 -19.84 -16.13 -1.88
CA ASN A 455 -19.89 -15.97 -3.33
C ASN A 455 -19.41 -14.57 -3.77
N VAL A 456 -18.70 -13.86 -2.87
CA VAL A 456 -18.16 -12.52 -3.10
C VAL A 456 -16.63 -12.55 -3.01
N TYR A 457 -15.96 -11.99 -4.00
CA TYR A 457 -14.50 -12.03 -4.14
C TYR A 457 -13.93 -10.63 -4.33
N SER A 458 -12.93 -10.27 -3.53
CA SER A 458 -12.19 -9.03 -3.70
C SER A 458 -11.05 -9.18 -4.72
N LEU A 459 -11.06 -8.28 -5.71
CA LEU A 459 -9.97 -8.14 -6.67
C LEU A 459 -8.74 -7.46 -6.04
N GLY A 460 -8.86 -6.88 -4.84
CA GLY A 460 -7.83 -6.03 -4.24
C GLY A 460 -7.68 -4.68 -4.93
N ALA A 461 -8.74 -4.23 -5.61
CA ALA A 461 -8.75 -3.07 -6.49
C ALA A 461 -9.75 -2.02 -6.04
N PHE A 462 -9.55 -0.78 -6.48
CA PHE A 462 -10.53 0.31 -6.32
C PHE A 462 -10.74 0.98 -7.66
N ASN A 463 -11.96 1.47 -7.91
CA ASN A 463 -12.35 2.17 -9.15
C ASN A 463 -11.96 1.40 -10.42
N VAL A 464 -12.43 0.16 -10.49
CA VAL A 464 -12.24 -0.76 -11.62
C VAL A 464 -13.01 -0.23 -12.84
N SER A 465 -12.30 -0.02 -13.95
CA SER A 465 -12.93 0.33 -15.24
C SER A 465 -13.59 -0.90 -15.85
N LYS A 466 -14.68 -0.68 -16.59
CA LYS A 466 -15.30 -1.74 -17.42
C LYS A 466 -14.44 -2.05 -18.65
N GLU A 467 -13.78 -1.03 -19.19
CA GLU A 467 -12.82 -1.14 -20.27
C GLU A 467 -11.60 -1.96 -19.81
N ASP A 468 -11.14 -2.87 -20.67
CA ASP A 468 -10.02 -3.78 -20.40
C ASP A 468 -10.18 -4.66 -19.15
N PHE A 469 -11.43 -4.81 -18.65
CA PHE A 469 -11.76 -5.76 -17.61
C PHE A 469 -11.86 -7.17 -18.20
N PHE A 470 -11.06 -8.09 -17.68
CA PHE A 470 -11.14 -9.51 -17.97
C PHE A 470 -11.31 -10.26 -16.66
N PHE A 471 -12.28 -11.15 -16.61
CA PHE A 471 -12.50 -12.05 -15.48
C PHE A 471 -12.86 -13.42 -16.05
N ASN A 472 -12.17 -14.46 -15.59
CA ASN A 472 -12.46 -15.82 -15.99
C ASN A 472 -12.16 -16.81 -14.85
N LEU A 473 -12.77 -17.98 -14.96
CA LEU A 473 -12.67 -19.07 -14.01
C LEU A 473 -11.91 -20.23 -14.63
N PHE A 474 -10.97 -20.77 -13.89
CA PHE A 474 -10.13 -21.88 -14.29
C PHE A 474 -10.22 -23.02 -13.30
N TYR A 475 -10.10 -24.24 -13.80
CA TYR A 475 -9.95 -25.47 -13.04
C TYR A 475 -8.56 -26.04 -13.24
N LEU A 476 -7.84 -26.29 -12.15
CA LEU A 476 -6.52 -26.92 -12.14
C LEU A 476 -6.68 -28.43 -12.36
N ASN A 477 -6.40 -28.88 -13.58
CA ASN A 477 -6.50 -30.29 -13.94
C ASN A 477 -5.42 -31.12 -13.22
N PRO A 478 -5.78 -32.07 -12.34
CA PRO A 478 -4.81 -32.87 -11.60
C PRO A 478 -3.96 -33.79 -12.50
N ALA A 479 -4.44 -34.16 -13.68
CA ALA A 479 -3.73 -35.08 -14.57
C ALA A 479 -2.61 -34.39 -15.36
N THR A 480 -2.78 -33.11 -15.70
CA THR A 480 -1.81 -32.35 -16.52
C THR A 480 -1.07 -31.27 -15.74
N GLY A 481 -1.60 -30.85 -14.58
CA GLY A 481 -1.10 -29.69 -13.83
C GLY A 481 -1.41 -28.35 -14.50
N VAL A 482 -2.25 -28.35 -15.54
CA VAL A 482 -2.60 -27.16 -16.32
C VAL A 482 -3.98 -26.66 -15.91
N GLU A 483 -4.11 -25.34 -15.79
CA GLU A 483 -5.37 -24.66 -15.56
C GLU A 483 -6.16 -24.52 -16.87
N ILE A 484 -7.40 -24.98 -16.87
CA ILE A 484 -8.29 -24.97 -18.04
C ILE A 484 -9.59 -24.24 -17.70
N PRO A 485 -10.17 -23.44 -18.62
CA PRO A 485 -11.37 -22.64 -18.33
C PRO A 485 -12.68 -23.43 -18.40
N PHE A 486 -12.63 -24.77 -18.42
CA PHE A 486 -13.76 -25.68 -18.49
C PHE A 486 -13.44 -26.98 -17.71
N LEU A 487 -14.44 -27.82 -17.47
CA LEU A 487 -14.23 -29.09 -16.77
C LEU A 487 -13.80 -30.18 -17.77
N PRO A 488 -12.77 -30.99 -17.46
CA PRO A 488 -12.15 -31.89 -18.45
C PRO A 488 -12.99 -33.12 -18.81
N GLU A 489 -14.01 -33.45 -18.03
CA GLU A 489 -14.83 -34.65 -18.19
C GLU A 489 -16.27 -34.44 -17.66
N GLY A 490 -17.23 -35.08 -18.32
CA GLY A 490 -18.66 -35.02 -17.95
C GLY A 490 -19.34 -33.71 -18.33
N GLU A 491 -20.65 -33.77 -18.59
CA GLU A 491 -21.47 -32.57 -18.77
C GLU A 491 -21.49 -31.72 -17.48
N PRO A 492 -21.19 -30.41 -17.52
CA PRO A 492 -21.02 -29.54 -18.70
C PRO A 492 -19.56 -29.46 -19.20
N ASN A 493 -19.16 -30.34 -20.13
CA ASN A 493 -17.81 -30.34 -20.71
C ASN A 493 -17.74 -29.31 -21.85
N GLY A 494 -16.60 -28.62 -21.98
CA GLY A 494 -16.36 -27.67 -23.07
C GLY A 494 -17.12 -26.35 -22.96
N ILE A 495 -17.91 -26.16 -21.90
CA ILE A 495 -18.57 -24.88 -21.58
C ILE A 495 -17.63 -24.10 -20.65
N PRO A 496 -17.31 -22.82 -20.97
CA PRO A 496 -16.52 -21.97 -20.09
C PRO A 496 -17.11 -21.88 -18.68
N LEU A 497 -16.28 -22.00 -17.65
CA LEU A 497 -16.72 -21.99 -16.25
C LEU A 497 -17.41 -20.67 -15.89
N VAL A 498 -17.00 -19.54 -16.47
CA VAL A 498 -17.69 -18.24 -16.31
C VAL A 498 -19.17 -18.35 -16.71
N GLN A 499 -19.47 -19.04 -17.81
CA GLN A 499 -20.83 -19.30 -18.27
C GLN A 499 -21.56 -20.31 -17.36
N VAL A 500 -20.87 -21.38 -16.92
CA VAL A 500 -21.44 -22.38 -15.99
C VAL A 500 -21.92 -21.73 -14.69
N MET A 501 -21.19 -20.72 -14.21
CA MET A 501 -21.51 -19.97 -12.97
C MET A 501 -22.48 -18.81 -13.18
N ASN A 502 -23.15 -18.72 -14.34
CA ASN A 502 -24.06 -17.64 -14.72
C ASN A 502 -23.44 -16.24 -14.70
N LEU A 503 -22.11 -16.13 -14.84
CA LEU A 503 -21.39 -14.85 -14.92
C LEU A 503 -21.23 -14.32 -16.36
N ASP A 504 -21.60 -15.14 -17.35
CA ASP A 504 -21.64 -14.81 -18.77
C ASP A 504 -22.95 -15.34 -19.33
N ARG A 505 -23.93 -14.45 -19.41
CA ARG A 505 -25.27 -14.71 -19.95
C ARG A 505 -25.63 -13.73 -21.04
N LEU A 506 -25.05 -12.54 -21.01
CA LEU A 506 -25.39 -11.45 -21.89
C LEU A 506 -24.29 -11.24 -22.93
N ASN A 507 -24.70 -10.85 -24.13
CA ASN A 507 -23.75 -10.31 -25.09
C ASN A 507 -23.48 -8.82 -24.83
N ASN A 508 -22.56 -8.24 -25.59
CA ASN A 508 -22.28 -6.79 -25.59
C ASN A 508 -23.50 -5.85 -25.81
N LEU A 509 -24.64 -6.36 -26.29
CA LEU A 509 -25.90 -5.61 -26.45
C LEU A 509 -26.88 -5.84 -25.28
N ASN A 510 -26.45 -6.50 -24.20
CA ASN A 510 -27.25 -6.91 -23.05
C ASN A 510 -28.42 -7.85 -23.42
N GLN A 511 -28.26 -8.68 -24.45
CA GLN A 511 -29.25 -9.70 -24.83
C GLN A 511 -28.83 -11.05 -24.27
N ASP A 512 -29.79 -11.90 -23.87
CA ASP A 512 -29.59 -13.25 -23.30
C ASP A 512 -28.97 -14.21 -24.33
N SER A 513 -27.66 -14.08 -24.51
CA SER A 513 -26.82 -14.82 -25.44
C SER A 513 -25.37 -14.71 -24.94
N PRO A 514 -24.84 -15.74 -24.27
CA PRO A 514 -23.46 -15.75 -23.77
C PRO A 514 -22.44 -15.52 -24.87
N ASP A 515 -21.39 -14.75 -24.60
CA ASP A 515 -20.31 -14.45 -25.56
C ASP A 515 -18.90 -14.82 -25.08
N GLY A 516 -18.80 -15.48 -23.92
CA GLY A 516 -17.55 -15.93 -23.31
C GLY A 516 -16.89 -14.88 -22.43
N VAL A 517 -17.52 -13.70 -22.27
CA VAL A 517 -17.01 -12.57 -21.49
C VAL A 517 -17.85 -12.38 -20.23
N PHE A 518 -17.21 -11.98 -19.13
CA PHE A 518 -17.91 -11.67 -17.90
C PHE A 518 -18.90 -10.51 -18.07
N ASP A 519 -20.13 -10.70 -17.62
CA ASP A 519 -21.20 -9.69 -17.61
C ASP A 519 -20.86 -8.61 -16.56
N PHE A 520 -20.28 -7.49 -17.00
CA PHE A 520 -19.98 -6.34 -16.11
C PHE A 520 -21.24 -5.51 -15.84
N ILE A 521 -21.95 -5.84 -14.75
CA ILE A 521 -23.20 -5.19 -14.32
C ILE A 521 -22.99 -4.60 -12.93
N GLU A 522 -22.90 -3.28 -12.87
CA GLU A 522 -22.67 -2.53 -11.63
C GLU A 522 -23.75 -2.81 -10.58
N GLY A 523 -23.32 -3.11 -9.35
CA GLY A 523 -24.20 -3.42 -8.22
C GLY A 523 -24.85 -4.80 -8.26
N VAL A 524 -24.60 -5.60 -9.31
CA VAL A 524 -25.15 -6.95 -9.47
C VAL A 524 -24.05 -8.00 -9.53
N THR A 525 -23.16 -7.92 -10.52
CA THR A 525 -22.03 -8.85 -10.68
C THR A 525 -20.71 -8.22 -10.24
N ILE A 526 -20.63 -6.90 -10.19
CA ILE A 526 -19.44 -6.18 -9.70
C ILE A 526 -19.81 -4.87 -8.99
N ASP A 527 -19.08 -4.52 -7.93
CA ASP A 527 -18.98 -3.15 -7.40
C ASP A 527 -17.64 -2.59 -7.89
N SER A 528 -17.69 -1.71 -8.89
CA SER A 528 -16.48 -1.14 -9.52
C SER A 528 -15.71 -0.25 -8.56
N ARG A 529 -16.37 0.43 -7.61
CA ARG A 529 -15.71 1.33 -6.67
C ARG A 529 -14.80 0.56 -5.71
N THR A 530 -15.29 -0.58 -5.23
CA THR A 530 -14.56 -1.39 -4.24
C THR A 530 -13.88 -2.63 -4.81
N GLY A 531 -14.01 -2.86 -6.13
CA GLY A 531 -13.35 -3.96 -6.83
C GLY A 531 -13.82 -5.33 -6.32
N ARG A 532 -15.12 -5.49 -6.08
CA ARG A 532 -15.71 -6.74 -5.59
C ARG A 532 -16.57 -7.39 -6.65
N VAL A 533 -16.35 -8.67 -6.90
CA VAL A 533 -17.16 -9.48 -7.81
C VAL A 533 -18.15 -10.31 -7.00
N PHE A 534 -19.42 -10.28 -7.43
CA PHE A 534 -20.53 -10.99 -6.84
C PHE A 534 -21.00 -12.06 -7.82
N PHE A 535 -21.02 -13.32 -7.40
CA PHE A 535 -21.58 -14.38 -8.22
C PHE A 535 -23.11 -14.37 -8.09
N PRO A 536 -23.88 -14.47 -9.18
CA PRO A 536 -25.34 -14.46 -9.15
C PRO A 536 -25.96 -15.75 -8.62
N VAL A 537 -25.15 -16.62 -8.02
CA VAL A 537 -25.50 -17.92 -7.43
C VAL A 537 -24.89 -18.01 -6.04
N LEU A 538 -25.56 -18.68 -5.11
CA LEU A 538 -25.20 -18.74 -3.69
C LEU A 538 -23.92 -19.53 -3.45
N GLU A 539 -23.82 -20.70 -4.09
CA GLU A 539 -22.73 -21.63 -3.92
C GLU A 539 -22.14 -22.06 -5.26
N PRO A 540 -21.46 -21.14 -5.98
CA PRO A 540 -21.00 -21.38 -7.34
C PRO A 540 -20.20 -22.68 -7.48
N PHE A 541 -19.25 -22.93 -6.59
CA PHE A 541 -18.39 -24.12 -6.66
C PHE A 541 -18.97 -25.34 -5.95
N GLY A 542 -20.13 -25.20 -5.28
CA GLY A 542 -20.76 -26.22 -4.44
C GLY A 542 -22.05 -26.74 -5.07
N SER A 543 -23.19 -26.46 -4.43
CA SER A 543 -24.49 -26.94 -4.87
C SER A 543 -24.88 -26.48 -6.29
N HIS A 544 -24.55 -25.25 -6.70
CA HIS A 544 -24.83 -24.77 -8.06
C HIS A 544 -24.08 -25.60 -9.10
N LEU A 545 -22.76 -25.74 -8.95
CA LEU A 545 -21.96 -26.57 -9.86
C LEU A 545 -22.46 -28.02 -9.88
N ARG A 546 -22.74 -28.60 -8.70
CA ARG A 546 -23.31 -29.95 -8.59
C ARG A 546 -24.59 -30.08 -9.42
N SER A 547 -25.48 -29.09 -9.39
CA SER A 547 -26.75 -29.11 -10.13
C SER A 547 -26.59 -29.17 -11.66
N LYS A 548 -25.42 -28.78 -12.18
CA LYS A 548 -25.13 -28.82 -13.62
C LYS A 548 -24.74 -30.22 -14.12
N PHE A 549 -24.45 -31.15 -13.22
CA PHE A 549 -24.09 -32.52 -13.57
C PHE A 549 -25.32 -33.42 -13.58
N THR A 550 -25.41 -34.25 -14.61
CA THR A 550 -26.38 -35.37 -14.65
C THR A 550 -25.86 -36.59 -13.88
N ASN A 551 -24.54 -36.75 -13.76
CA ASN A 551 -23.90 -37.87 -13.06
C ASN A 551 -23.46 -37.47 -11.64
N PRO A 552 -24.07 -38.03 -10.57
CA PRO A 552 -23.74 -37.67 -9.19
C PRO A 552 -22.28 -37.94 -8.78
N GLN A 553 -21.62 -38.95 -9.37
CA GLN A 553 -20.22 -39.26 -9.05
C GLN A 553 -19.27 -38.20 -9.59
N LEU A 554 -19.52 -37.69 -10.79
CA LEU A 554 -18.77 -36.59 -11.37
C LEU A 554 -19.09 -35.28 -10.64
N ALA A 555 -20.36 -35.05 -10.30
CA ALA A 555 -20.77 -33.91 -9.49
C ALA A 555 -19.99 -33.88 -8.17
N ASN A 556 -19.91 -35.01 -7.46
CA ASN A 556 -19.16 -35.13 -6.21
C ASN A 556 -17.65 -35.11 -6.40
N LYS A 557 -17.11 -35.29 -7.61
CA LYS A 557 -15.68 -35.11 -7.89
C LYS A 557 -15.34 -33.62 -7.98
N PHE A 558 -16.15 -32.84 -8.69
CA PHE A 558 -15.89 -31.43 -8.98
C PHE A 558 -16.43 -30.46 -7.93
N ALA A 559 -17.58 -30.76 -7.31
CA ALA A 559 -18.16 -29.88 -6.29
C ALA A 559 -17.20 -29.72 -5.10
N PHE A 560 -17.02 -28.47 -4.69
CA PHE A 560 -16.18 -28.02 -3.59
C PHE A 560 -17.07 -27.65 -2.39
N ASP A 561 -17.84 -28.60 -1.88
CA ASP A 561 -18.81 -28.35 -0.80
C ASP A 561 -18.16 -27.93 0.51
N THR A 562 -16.94 -28.42 0.77
CA THR A 562 -16.15 -28.09 1.97
C THR A 562 -15.95 -26.58 2.12
N LEU A 563 -15.94 -25.82 1.03
CA LEU A 563 -15.93 -24.36 1.03
C LEU A 563 -17.15 -23.74 1.72
N TYR A 564 -18.32 -24.35 1.60
CA TYR A 564 -19.58 -23.80 2.09
C TYR A 564 -19.97 -24.35 3.46
N VAL A 565 -19.57 -25.58 3.80
CA VAL A 565 -19.94 -26.25 5.07
C VAL A 565 -18.87 -26.17 6.17
N THR A 566 -17.66 -25.71 5.86
CA THR A 566 -16.56 -25.54 6.83
C THR A 566 -15.99 -24.12 6.80
N THR A 567 -15.14 -23.79 7.77
CA THR A 567 -14.47 -22.47 7.80
C THR A 567 -13.50 -22.32 6.63
N GLN A 568 -13.22 -21.07 6.25
CA GLN A 568 -12.35 -20.78 5.11
C GLN A 568 -10.98 -21.47 5.23
N GLN A 569 -10.41 -21.50 6.44
CA GLN A 569 -9.10 -22.11 6.69
C GLN A 569 -9.08 -23.62 6.42
N LEU A 570 -10.15 -24.33 6.79
CA LEU A 570 -10.28 -25.76 6.50
C LEU A 570 -10.51 -26.01 5.00
N ALA A 571 -11.31 -25.16 4.35
CA ALA A 571 -11.51 -25.24 2.91
C ALA A 571 -10.20 -25.03 2.12
N LYS A 572 -9.33 -24.11 2.53
CA LYS A 572 -8.01 -23.89 1.92
C LYS A 572 -7.11 -25.14 2.01
N GLN A 573 -7.23 -25.90 3.10
CA GLN A 573 -6.46 -27.13 3.32
C GLN A 573 -6.97 -28.31 2.49
N ASP A 574 -8.19 -28.26 1.96
CA ASP A 574 -8.75 -29.27 1.06
C ASP A 574 -8.16 -29.13 -0.36
N ALA A 575 -6.89 -29.52 -0.51
CA ALA A 575 -6.17 -29.48 -1.78
C ALA A 575 -6.76 -30.43 -2.85
N VAL A 576 -7.66 -31.34 -2.48
CA VAL A 576 -8.37 -32.19 -3.44
C VAL A 576 -9.42 -31.36 -4.17
N LYS A 577 -10.14 -30.51 -3.44
CA LYS A 577 -11.26 -29.72 -3.97
C LYS A 577 -10.93 -28.28 -4.34
N ASN A 578 -9.97 -27.66 -3.66
CA ASN A 578 -9.51 -26.30 -3.90
C ASN A 578 -8.66 -26.18 -5.19
N ARG A 579 -9.31 -26.42 -6.33
CA ARG A 579 -8.70 -26.44 -7.67
C ARG A 579 -9.25 -25.37 -8.59
N TYR A 580 -10.14 -24.53 -8.09
CA TYR A 580 -10.70 -23.42 -8.84
C TYR A 580 -9.86 -22.17 -8.63
N ARG A 581 -9.55 -21.49 -9.73
CA ARG A 581 -8.79 -20.23 -9.76
C ARG A 581 -9.59 -19.19 -10.51
N ILE A 582 -9.73 -18.03 -9.89
CA ILE A 582 -10.34 -16.84 -10.47
C ILE A 582 -9.19 -15.99 -10.98
N LYS A 583 -9.13 -15.73 -12.28
CA LYS A 583 -8.05 -14.95 -12.88
C LYS A 583 -8.60 -13.87 -13.79
N GLY A 584 -7.88 -12.78 -13.84
CA GLY A 584 -8.32 -11.67 -14.66
C GLY A 584 -7.33 -10.53 -14.71
N GLN A 585 -7.77 -9.45 -15.32
CA GLN A 585 -7.08 -8.19 -15.30
C GLN A 585 -8.11 -7.05 -15.23
N TYR A 586 -7.70 -5.92 -14.68
CA TYR A 586 -8.49 -4.70 -14.71
C TYR A 586 -7.59 -3.51 -14.97
N ALA A 587 -8.20 -2.45 -15.50
CA ALA A 587 -7.64 -1.11 -15.51
C ALA A 587 -8.26 -0.30 -14.35
N SER A 588 -7.45 0.47 -13.62
CA SER A 588 -7.99 1.55 -12.77
C SER A 588 -8.50 2.69 -13.67
N SER A 589 -9.52 3.42 -13.23
CA SER A 589 -10.07 4.54 -14.00
C SER A 589 -8.99 5.48 -14.57
N THR A 590 -9.15 5.88 -15.84
CA THR A 590 -8.16 6.61 -16.63
C THR A 590 -7.72 7.90 -15.95
N SER A 591 -6.45 7.97 -15.56
CA SER A 591 -5.77 9.20 -15.21
C SER A 591 -4.60 9.37 -16.18
N SER A 592 -4.43 10.56 -16.76
CA SER A 592 -3.22 10.87 -17.54
C SER A 592 -1.93 10.78 -16.71
N ASP A 593 -2.07 10.73 -15.37
CA ASP A 593 -1.01 10.48 -14.42
C ASP A 593 -0.90 8.99 -14.08
N ILE A 594 0.19 8.39 -14.54
CA ILE A 594 0.58 7.02 -14.22
C ILE A 594 1.44 7.04 -12.96
N SER A 595 0.99 6.39 -11.89
CA SER A 595 1.80 6.20 -10.68
C SER A 595 2.94 5.23 -10.94
N LEU A 596 4.16 5.62 -10.60
CA LEU A 596 5.33 4.75 -10.62
C LEU A 596 5.41 3.81 -9.41
N ASN A 597 4.50 3.98 -8.42
CA ASN A 597 4.51 3.25 -7.15
C ASN A 597 5.88 3.28 -6.45
N ALA A 598 6.64 4.35 -6.68
CA ALA A 598 7.96 4.62 -6.13
C ALA A 598 8.07 6.13 -5.90
N MET A 599 8.30 6.57 -4.67
CA MET A 599 8.55 7.98 -4.37
C MET A 599 10.03 8.32 -4.60
N ASN A 600 10.35 9.59 -4.90
CA ASN A 600 11.71 10.09 -5.06
C ASN A 600 12.58 9.27 -6.03
N VAL A 601 12.08 9.11 -7.25
CA VAL A 601 12.79 8.40 -8.33
C VAL A 601 13.99 9.24 -8.79
N PRO A 602 15.20 8.67 -8.98
CA PRO A 602 16.35 9.40 -9.49
C PRO A 602 16.05 10.03 -10.86
N GLN A 603 16.45 11.31 -11.01
CA GLN A 603 16.21 12.05 -12.25
C GLN A 603 16.90 11.37 -13.45
N GLY A 604 16.18 11.25 -14.57
CA GLY A 604 16.68 10.61 -15.79
C GLY A 604 16.73 9.08 -15.77
N SER A 605 16.30 8.44 -14.67
CA SER A 605 16.19 6.97 -14.59
C SER A 605 14.93 6.40 -15.25
N VAL A 606 13.95 7.26 -15.55
CA VAL A 606 12.68 6.87 -16.15
C VAL A 606 12.83 6.83 -17.67
N VAL A 607 12.57 5.67 -18.26
CA VAL A 607 12.56 5.45 -19.71
C VAL A 607 11.17 4.97 -20.10
N VAL A 608 10.48 5.77 -20.93
CA VAL A 608 9.15 5.45 -21.43
C VAL A 608 9.24 5.00 -22.88
N THR A 609 8.59 3.90 -23.21
CA THR A 609 8.49 3.36 -24.57
C THR A 609 7.02 3.17 -24.92
N ALA A 610 6.62 3.42 -26.17
CA ALA A 610 5.28 3.13 -26.68
C ALA A 610 5.39 2.33 -27.98
N GLY A 611 4.78 1.14 -28.04
CA GLY A 611 4.83 0.29 -29.23
C GLY A 611 6.25 -0.11 -29.65
N GLY A 612 7.21 -0.09 -28.71
CA GLY A 612 8.63 -0.35 -28.94
C GLY A 612 9.49 0.88 -29.27
N ALA A 613 8.89 2.05 -29.54
CA ALA A 613 9.63 3.29 -29.73
C ALA A 613 9.85 4.02 -28.39
N THR A 614 11.08 4.43 -28.11
CA THR A 614 11.40 5.25 -26.93
C THR A 614 10.86 6.66 -27.09
N LEU A 615 10.14 7.13 -26.08
CA LEU A 615 9.54 8.47 -26.03
C LEU A 615 10.54 9.48 -25.47
N THR A 616 10.35 10.76 -25.82
CA THR A 616 11.23 11.84 -25.36
C THR A 616 10.60 12.59 -24.18
N GLU A 617 11.32 12.68 -23.06
CA GLU A 617 10.88 13.45 -21.88
C GLU A 617 10.74 14.95 -22.23
N ASN A 618 9.71 15.60 -21.67
CA ASN A 618 9.25 16.97 -21.93
C ASN A 618 8.72 17.24 -23.34
N VAL A 619 8.65 16.23 -24.21
CA VAL A 619 8.01 16.30 -25.53
C VAL A 619 6.80 15.38 -25.57
N ASP A 620 7.01 14.10 -25.29
CA ASP A 620 5.97 13.07 -25.32
C ASP A 620 5.36 12.80 -23.94
N TYR A 621 6.15 12.96 -22.87
CA TYR A 621 5.74 12.76 -21.48
C TYR A 621 6.53 13.64 -20.52
N THR A 622 6.02 13.87 -19.31
CA THR A 622 6.72 14.52 -18.19
C THR A 622 6.79 13.58 -16.99
N VAL A 623 7.82 13.72 -16.18
CA VAL A 623 8.01 12.94 -14.94
C VAL A 623 8.03 13.87 -13.74
N ASP A 624 7.17 13.61 -12.76
CA ASP A 624 7.34 14.12 -11.40
C ASP A 624 8.17 13.10 -10.61
N TYR A 625 9.46 13.38 -10.48
CA TYR A 625 10.42 12.52 -9.79
C TYR A 625 10.17 12.45 -8.27
N ASN A 626 9.57 13.48 -7.67
CA ASN A 626 9.31 13.52 -6.23
C ASN A 626 8.10 12.66 -5.90
N LEU A 627 6.98 12.90 -6.61
CA LEU A 627 5.74 12.15 -6.45
C LEU A 627 5.74 10.81 -7.18
N GLY A 628 6.78 10.50 -7.95
CA GLY A 628 6.87 9.26 -8.71
C GLY A 628 5.72 9.09 -9.69
N ARG A 629 5.45 10.09 -10.52
CA ARG A 629 4.36 10.07 -11.50
C ARG A 629 4.87 10.37 -12.89
N VAL A 630 4.34 9.66 -13.88
CA VAL A 630 4.59 9.94 -15.30
C VAL A 630 3.29 10.40 -15.93
N LYS A 631 3.33 11.56 -16.57
CA LYS A 631 2.20 12.11 -17.32
C LYS A 631 2.51 12.06 -18.80
N ILE A 632 1.69 11.35 -19.58
CA ILE A 632 1.83 11.31 -21.03
C ILE A 632 1.18 12.56 -21.62
N ILE A 633 1.95 13.37 -22.35
CA ILE A 633 1.49 14.63 -22.95
C ILE A 633 1.02 14.40 -24.39
N ASN A 634 1.64 13.44 -25.09
CA ASN A 634 1.29 13.13 -26.48
C ASN A 634 -0.05 12.40 -26.56
N GLU A 635 -1.13 13.14 -26.85
CA GLU A 635 -2.50 12.63 -26.96
C GLU A 635 -2.66 11.57 -28.06
N GLY A 636 -1.84 11.62 -29.13
CA GLY A 636 -1.86 10.62 -30.19
C GLY A 636 -1.50 9.22 -29.68
N ILE A 637 -0.58 9.13 -28.72
CA ILE A 637 -0.17 7.86 -28.11
C ILE A 637 -1.29 7.33 -27.22
N LEU A 638 -1.89 8.20 -26.39
CA LEU A 638 -2.99 7.81 -25.49
C LEU A 638 -4.22 7.33 -26.26
N THR A 639 -4.63 8.06 -27.30
CA THR A 639 -5.82 7.73 -28.10
C THR A 639 -5.63 6.50 -28.99
N SER A 640 -4.39 6.16 -29.34
CA SER A 640 -4.09 4.97 -30.15
C SER A 640 -4.26 3.64 -29.38
N GLY A 641 -4.35 3.67 -28.04
CA GLY A 641 -4.38 2.46 -27.21
C GLY A 641 -3.08 1.64 -27.25
N THR A 642 -2.00 2.21 -27.77
CA THR A 642 -0.68 1.55 -27.85
C THR A 642 -0.16 1.28 -26.44
N PRO A 643 0.31 0.04 -26.12
CA PRO A 643 0.93 -0.25 -24.85
C PRO A 643 2.16 0.64 -24.60
N ILE A 644 2.14 1.32 -23.47
CA ILE A 644 3.21 2.15 -22.93
C ILE A 644 3.93 1.33 -21.85
N LYS A 645 5.25 1.22 -21.97
CA LYS A 645 6.11 0.53 -21.01
C LYS A 645 7.08 1.54 -20.41
N ILE A 646 7.00 1.69 -19.10
CA ILE A 646 7.80 2.61 -18.29
C ILE A 646 8.79 1.78 -17.49
N SER A 647 10.07 1.92 -17.78
CA SER A 647 11.15 1.41 -16.94
C SER A 647 11.63 2.52 -16.02
N LEU A 648 11.88 2.23 -14.75
CA LEU A 648 12.54 3.17 -13.83
C LEU A 648 13.54 2.46 -12.93
N GLU A 649 14.49 3.21 -12.39
CA GLU A 649 15.35 2.77 -11.28
C GLU A 649 14.73 3.33 -10.00
N SER A 650 14.30 2.49 -9.07
CA SER A 650 13.77 2.90 -7.77
C SER A 650 14.64 2.38 -6.65
N GLN A 651 14.90 3.17 -5.63
CA GLN A 651 15.56 2.68 -4.43
C GLN A 651 14.50 2.30 -3.39
N SER A 652 14.33 1.00 -3.14
CA SER A 652 13.39 0.53 -2.11
C SER A 652 13.88 0.94 -0.72
N LEU A 653 12.95 1.40 0.13
CA LEU A 653 13.20 1.79 1.53
C LEU A 653 13.84 0.67 2.38
N PHE A 654 13.71 -0.59 1.96
CA PHE A 654 14.09 -1.76 2.76
C PHE A 654 14.89 -2.81 1.99
N ASN A 655 15.67 -2.43 0.96
CA ASN A 655 16.53 -3.42 0.31
C ASN A 655 17.80 -3.67 1.13
N ILE A 656 17.78 -4.73 1.94
CA ILE A 656 18.92 -5.15 2.78
C ILE A 656 19.93 -5.97 1.95
N GLN A 657 19.55 -6.45 0.77
CA GLN A 657 20.44 -7.26 -0.07
C GLN A 657 21.48 -6.38 -0.76
N THR A 658 22.74 -6.78 -0.66
CA THR A 658 23.84 -6.05 -1.30
C THR A 658 24.02 -6.54 -2.74
N LYS A 659 23.95 -5.61 -3.70
CA LYS A 659 24.17 -5.88 -5.12
C LYS A 659 25.52 -5.32 -5.54
N THR A 660 26.42 -6.17 -6.03
CA THR A 660 27.73 -5.74 -6.54
C THR A 660 27.67 -5.69 -8.07
N LEU A 661 27.91 -4.50 -8.63
CA LEU A 661 28.02 -4.28 -10.06
C LEU A 661 29.49 -4.06 -10.43
N MET A 662 29.98 -4.86 -11.36
CA MET A 662 31.28 -4.68 -11.99
C MET A 662 31.06 -4.51 -13.49
N GLY A 663 31.66 -3.51 -14.11
CA GLY A 663 31.46 -3.30 -15.54
C GLY A 663 32.60 -2.55 -16.20
N SER A 664 32.81 -2.83 -17.48
CA SER A 664 33.72 -2.09 -18.34
C SER A 664 33.07 -1.84 -19.69
N ARG A 665 33.11 -0.59 -20.14
CA ARG A 665 32.71 -0.16 -21.47
C ARG A 665 33.95 0.32 -22.25
N PHE A 666 34.00 -0.07 -23.51
CA PHE A 666 35.04 0.26 -24.47
C PHE A 666 34.38 1.01 -25.63
N ASP A 667 34.76 2.26 -25.87
CA ASP A 667 34.28 3.08 -26.99
C ASP A 667 35.45 3.41 -27.91
N TYR A 668 35.44 2.88 -29.13
CA TYR A 668 36.45 3.15 -30.14
C TYR A 668 35.91 4.07 -31.23
N LYS A 669 36.44 5.29 -31.30
CA LYS A 669 36.12 6.25 -32.37
C LYS A 669 36.91 5.92 -33.63
N PHE A 670 36.33 5.15 -34.54
CA PHE A 670 37.00 4.73 -35.78
C PHE A 670 37.26 5.92 -36.72
N ASN A 671 36.29 6.82 -36.86
CA ASN A 671 36.42 8.12 -37.52
C ASN A 671 35.37 9.10 -36.95
N ASP A 672 35.19 10.28 -37.54
CA ASP A 672 34.22 11.26 -37.03
C ASP A 672 32.75 10.84 -37.21
N ASP A 673 32.48 9.88 -38.10
CA ASP A 673 31.15 9.39 -38.42
C ASP A 673 30.83 8.05 -37.73
N LEU A 674 31.84 7.19 -37.47
CA LEU A 674 31.70 5.80 -37.00
C LEU A 674 32.30 5.60 -35.60
N ASN A 675 31.47 5.20 -34.67
CA ASN A 675 31.84 4.76 -33.32
C ASN A 675 31.49 3.29 -33.12
N LEU A 676 32.39 2.53 -32.49
CA LEU A 676 32.17 1.14 -32.11
C LEU A 676 32.25 1.03 -30.58
N GLY A 677 31.25 0.44 -29.96
CA GLY A 677 31.17 0.20 -28.53
C GLY A 677 31.20 -1.28 -28.19
N GLY A 678 31.74 -1.60 -27.02
CA GLY A 678 31.67 -2.92 -26.41
C GLY A 678 31.45 -2.78 -24.92
N THR A 679 30.55 -3.56 -24.35
CA THR A 679 30.22 -3.48 -22.91
C THR A 679 30.27 -4.89 -22.31
N ILE A 680 30.84 -5.01 -21.12
CA ILE A 680 30.73 -6.21 -20.28
C ILE A 680 30.39 -5.77 -18.86
N MET A 681 29.39 -6.40 -18.26
CA MET A 681 29.00 -6.14 -16.87
C MET A 681 28.64 -7.44 -16.16
N ARG A 682 28.85 -7.45 -14.85
CA ARG A 682 28.45 -8.52 -13.95
C ARG A 682 27.73 -7.92 -12.76
N LEU A 683 26.53 -8.40 -12.52
CA LEU A 683 25.71 -8.05 -11.36
C LEU A 683 25.56 -9.29 -10.47
N SER A 684 26.04 -9.20 -9.23
CA SER A 684 25.95 -10.28 -8.26
C SER A 684 25.25 -9.80 -6.99
N GLU A 685 24.21 -10.51 -6.60
CA GLU A 685 23.48 -10.32 -5.35
C GLU A 685 23.99 -11.29 -4.29
N ARG A 686 24.04 -10.82 -3.05
CA ARG A 686 24.41 -11.65 -1.90
C ARG A 686 23.19 -11.88 -1.03
N PRO A 687 22.74 -13.14 -0.83
CA PRO A 687 21.60 -13.41 0.02
C PRO A 687 21.96 -13.17 1.50
N LEU A 688 20.96 -12.77 2.30
CA LEU A 688 21.13 -12.55 3.74
C LEU A 688 21.37 -13.87 4.50
N THR A 689 20.75 -14.94 4.03
CA THR A 689 20.93 -16.28 4.59
C THR A 689 21.18 -17.29 3.47
N ARG A 690 21.75 -18.46 3.80
CA ARG A 690 21.98 -19.52 2.81
C ARG A 690 20.68 -20.17 2.31
N LYS A 691 19.62 -20.09 3.10
CA LYS A 691 18.32 -20.65 2.75
C LYS A 691 17.46 -19.53 2.18
N VAL A 692 17.29 -19.54 0.87
CA VAL A 692 16.52 -18.53 0.15
C VAL A 692 15.09 -19.04 -0.06
N ASN A 693 14.10 -18.16 0.07
CA ASN A 693 12.71 -18.48 -0.24
C ASN A 693 12.50 -18.46 -1.77
N ILE A 694 11.46 -19.17 -2.22
CA ILE A 694 11.07 -19.13 -3.64
C ILE A 694 10.57 -17.71 -3.98
N GLY A 695 11.14 -17.10 -5.01
CA GLY A 695 10.88 -15.71 -5.43
C GLY A 695 11.91 -14.69 -4.95
N ASP A 696 12.74 -15.04 -3.94
CA ASP A 696 13.81 -14.20 -3.41
C ASP A 696 15.20 -14.64 -3.91
N GLU A 697 15.27 -15.45 -4.97
CA GLU A 697 16.53 -16.02 -5.47
C GLU A 697 17.50 -14.92 -5.94
N PRO A 698 18.69 -14.80 -5.32
CA PRO A 698 19.65 -13.78 -5.71
C PRO A 698 20.29 -14.13 -7.06
N ILE A 699 20.56 -13.12 -7.86
CA ILE A 699 21.15 -13.29 -9.20
C ILE A 699 22.69 -13.17 -9.20
N ASN A 700 23.33 -13.82 -10.16
CA ASN A 700 24.75 -13.63 -10.48
C ASN A 700 24.91 -13.68 -12.01
N ASN A 701 24.49 -12.59 -12.65
CA ASN A 701 24.38 -12.50 -14.10
C ASN A 701 25.58 -11.75 -14.68
N THR A 702 26.08 -12.23 -15.82
CA THR A 702 27.08 -11.51 -16.63
C THR A 702 26.47 -11.18 -17.98
N ILE A 703 26.48 -9.92 -18.38
CA ILE A 703 26.03 -9.45 -19.68
C ILE A 703 27.22 -8.91 -20.47
N TRP A 704 27.26 -9.19 -21.77
CA TRP A 704 28.20 -8.54 -22.68
C TRP A 704 27.49 -8.16 -23.98
N GLY A 705 28.00 -7.14 -24.65
CA GLY A 705 27.39 -6.65 -25.88
C GLY A 705 28.33 -5.80 -26.70
N LEU A 706 27.90 -5.56 -27.94
CA LEU A 706 28.60 -4.74 -28.94
C LEU A 706 27.60 -3.77 -29.54
N ASP A 707 28.03 -2.55 -29.79
CA ASP A 707 27.23 -1.51 -30.45
C ASP A 707 28.04 -0.79 -31.52
N ALA A 708 27.35 -0.29 -32.55
CA ALA A 708 27.96 0.50 -33.61
C ALA A 708 27.02 1.64 -33.99
N THR A 709 27.55 2.86 -34.01
CA THR A 709 26.81 4.06 -34.42
C THR A 709 27.54 4.70 -35.60
N TYR A 710 26.83 4.86 -36.72
CA TYR A 710 27.31 5.55 -37.90
C TYR A 710 26.41 6.74 -38.22
N THR A 711 26.92 7.96 -38.05
CA THR A 711 26.19 9.21 -38.32
C THR A 711 26.87 9.96 -39.44
N LYS A 712 26.14 10.27 -40.51
CA LYS A 712 26.67 11.07 -41.63
C LYS A 712 25.73 12.21 -41.99
N GLU A 713 26.30 13.41 -42.16
CA GLU A 713 25.55 14.53 -42.73
C GLU A 713 25.16 14.22 -44.18
N THR A 714 23.89 14.45 -44.53
CA THR A 714 23.33 14.20 -45.87
C THR A 714 22.73 15.47 -46.47
N PRO A 715 23.54 16.49 -46.85
CA PRO A 715 23.02 17.77 -47.32
C PRO A 715 22.12 17.69 -48.55
N PHE A 716 22.10 16.56 -49.25
CA PHE A 716 21.17 16.31 -50.34
C PHE A 716 19.71 16.31 -49.87
N ILE A 717 19.40 15.77 -48.69
CA ILE A 717 18.03 15.74 -48.14
C ILE A 717 17.57 17.15 -47.81
N THR A 718 18.40 17.94 -47.11
CA THR A 718 18.13 19.37 -46.87
C THR A 718 17.88 20.10 -48.20
N ARG A 719 18.75 19.90 -49.21
CA ARG A 719 18.61 20.54 -50.52
C ARG A 719 17.39 20.06 -51.31
N ALA A 720 16.94 18.83 -51.14
CA ALA A 720 15.75 18.30 -51.78
C ALA A 720 14.48 18.89 -51.16
N LEU A 721 14.45 19.01 -49.83
CA LEU A 721 13.34 19.62 -49.10
C LEU A 721 13.24 21.13 -49.37
N ASP A 722 14.36 21.84 -49.44
CA ASP A 722 14.42 23.28 -49.76
C ASP A 722 13.98 23.61 -51.20
N LYS A 723 13.84 22.59 -52.06
CA LYS A 723 13.27 22.73 -53.42
C LYS A 723 11.75 22.57 -53.48
N LEU A 724 11.09 22.19 -52.40
CA LEU A 724 9.64 22.08 -52.37
C LEU A 724 9.01 23.49 -52.42
N PRO A 725 8.03 23.74 -53.30
CA PRO A 725 7.36 25.03 -53.35
C PRO A 725 6.70 25.33 -51.99
N LEU A 726 6.89 26.57 -51.50
CA LEU A 726 6.39 27.08 -50.22
C LEU A 726 7.07 26.54 -48.94
N TYR A 727 8.21 25.83 -49.03
CA TYR A 727 8.99 25.36 -47.88
C TYR A 727 10.48 25.69 -48.06
N SER A 728 11.14 26.27 -47.05
CA SER A 728 12.58 26.53 -47.06
C SER A 728 13.22 26.21 -45.72
N THR A 729 14.35 25.51 -45.73
CA THR A 729 15.08 25.13 -44.52
C THR A 729 16.58 25.08 -44.75
N LYS A 730 17.33 25.64 -43.79
CA LYS A 730 18.80 25.57 -43.74
C LYS A 730 19.29 24.58 -42.68
N ALA A 731 18.38 23.87 -42.02
CA ALA A 731 18.73 22.89 -41.01
C ALA A 731 19.52 21.74 -41.67
N LYS A 732 20.65 21.38 -41.05
CA LYS A 732 21.44 20.23 -41.50
C LYS A 732 20.61 18.95 -41.36
N SER A 733 20.69 18.08 -42.36
CA SER A 733 20.13 16.73 -42.30
C SER A 733 21.27 15.73 -42.09
N SER A 734 21.00 14.71 -41.30
CA SER A 734 21.90 13.59 -41.05
C SER A 734 21.13 12.28 -41.12
N ILE A 735 21.83 11.23 -41.54
CA ILE A 735 21.34 9.85 -41.41
C ILE A 735 22.20 9.18 -40.35
N THR A 736 21.54 8.57 -39.37
CA THR A 736 22.17 7.78 -38.31
C THR A 736 21.75 6.33 -38.46
N PHE A 737 22.72 5.43 -38.43
CA PHE A 737 22.52 3.99 -38.36
C PHE A 737 23.08 3.49 -37.02
N GLU A 738 22.26 2.78 -36.26
CA GLU A 738 22.62 2.18 -34.98
C GLU A 738 22.37 0.68 -35.03
N GLY A 739 23.34 -0.09 -34.55
CA GLY A 739 23.22 -1.53 -34.40
C GLY A 739 23.72 -1.96 -33.03
N GLU A 740 22.95 -2.79 -32.34
CA GLU A 740 23.28 -3.27 -31.00
C GLU A 740 23.11 -4.79 -30.92
N PHE A 741 23.97 -5.43 -30.12
CA PHE A 741 23.88 -6.83 -29.76
C PHE A 741 24.19 -6.98 -28.26
N ALA A 742 23.41 -7.80 -27.57
CA ALA A 742 23.64 -8.12 -26.17
C ALA A 742 23.37 -9.61 -25.91
N HIS A 743 24.19 -10.21 -25.05
CA HIS A 743 24.05 -11.58 -24.59
C HIS A 743 24.20 -11.65 -23.08
N ILE A 744 23.24 -12.29 -22.42
CA ILE A 744 23.22 -12.50 -20.98
C ILE A 744 23.56 -13.96 -20.65
N ILE A 745 24.47 -14.13 -19.70
CA ILE A 745 24.85 -15.41 -19.11
C ILE A 745 24.30 -15.40 -17.68
N PRO A 746 23.16 -16.07 -17.44
CA PRO A 746 22.57 -16.13 -16.10
C PRO A 746 23.37 -17.05 -15.19
N GLY A 747 23.36 -16.78 -13.90
CA GLY A 747 24.05 -17.61 -12.91
C GLY A 747 23.52 -17.39 -11.49
N ASN A 748 23.90 -18.30 -10.59
CA ASN A 748 23.52 -18.25 -9.18
C ASN A 748 24.77 -17.98 -8.31
N PRO A 749 24.63 -17.25 -7.18
CA PRO A 749 25.73 -17.08 -6.23
C PRO A 749 26.10 -18.42 -5.58
N GLY A 750 27.40 -18.73 -5.49
CA GLY A 750 27.88 -19.98 -4.85
C GLY A 750 27.69 -20.06 -3.33
N ALA A 751 27.03 -19.06 -2.72
CA ALA A 751 26.68 -19.04 -1.30
C ALA A 751 25.36 -19.80 -1.00
N ILE A 752 24.61 -20.16 -2.05
CA ILE A 752 23.43 -21.02 -2.00
C ILE A 752 23.85 -22.47 -2.17
#